data_AF-A0A803Y5R4-F1
#
_entry.id   AF-A0A803Y5R4-F1
#
_cell.length_a   1.000
_cell.length_b   1.000
_cell.length_c   1.000
_cell.angle_alpha   90.00
_cell.angle_beta   90.00
_cell.angle_gamma   90.00
#
_symmetry.space_group_name_H-M   'P 1'
#
loop_
_entity.id
_entity.type
_entity.pdbx_description
1 polymer ?
#
loop_
_entity_poly.entity_id
_entity_poly.type
_entity_poly.pdbx_seq_one_letter_code
_entity_poly.pdbx_strand_id
1 'polypeptide(L)'
;MTTAAERKFVNLRKRLDQLGYRQPLGVESLPLVEKLFSDLVHTTESLRSAKLSAGKIEKECSNYDAIIEPYKTENAKLTRENNELHLEILKLKEQSDRHIKDLKASLRSVENEAADLKFLNNQYVHKIKLLEKESKAKTEKIQQLQEKNLQAVVQTPGGRKRNIPFRRQRMQIDQPVPPSAVSAYPVPQPEDPYIADLLQVADNRIQELQSEVTQLKEKLEISENGKKNYSKQVELRDKEIERLMLAVDGGRSHEVSLESRSKSNEKLIAQLNLQVEYLQQSNKELENRIQDLLDTKKNVTSEVVHLSNKNEELCQELNEIDHLAQQLERHKEIVLETADKEIGEAKKEIERKDIEIQNLEDTITRLKSELCSCRRQNERLSEELFGKADDKENLELLLNQLEQEKQRLTEKTENFEIKERELVLEIERMRLEYGIALGDKSPSRLDAFVKTLEDDRDYYKRELEYLQKMIKRRPSPSRRTPEKSEDLRLITRERDELQSMLDRFEKHMIEIQSSVKLLTAERDRLNILYEQSQSELNRLRREAKHHLVSQSHMGEDGDVALADFRRLMAEKESLREKLKIQQEAANLEKSKMQHDISELENNIQQFELERCELKSTISILKERIKSLENELKLKSNKLMQTSDDSSQFKAELCSLHLLNEQLQRTVEDLQHRLSLKNDELQSAQEEIVKLEEKIDRLNQKSTSQDEAVNVLRSTITVLDKEKDNLQETVDEKTERIACLDDNLANKEKTITHLRLTLSELESSTDQLKDLLSSRDREISSLRRQLDASHTEIAETGRVKEIALKENRRLQDDLATMTRENQVAVEGYHKQPALSICKHAVSSELQDAIREKEEMKTRVHNYITEVSRFESLIASKEKENQELLEKFRMLHTQAEDWEIKAHQAEGESSSIRLELLSVDTDRRHLRERVELLEKEIQEHMIAHQAYESQISSITKNMSKLEEDIKREHQDKSSVLADLTSVRELCVKLEASKDLLSRQLASKSMDYERVLGELEDVKSEAELLKKQLSSERLTIQNLETLLATSRDKEFQNHLTSHEKDSEIQLLKDKLTLAEGKLWRYSCGGLEVGELTVAVSIGQQLGMEEKY
;
A
#
# COMPACT_ATOMS: atom_id res chain seq x y z
N MET A 1 -86.89 98.43 12.03
CA MET A 1 -86.07 97.63 12.96
C MET A 1 -86.35 96.16 12.68
N THR A 2 -85.47 95.44 11.97
CA THR A 2 -85.62 93.99 11.77
C THR A 2 -85.06 93.23 12.97
N THR A 3 -85.83 92.25 13.45
CA THR A 3 -85.54 91.53 14.70
C THR A 3 -84.30 90.63 14.56
N ALA A 4 -83.71 90.23 15.69
CA ALA A 4 -82.57 89.32 15.67
C ALA A 4 -82.94 87.92 15.11
N ALA A 5 -84.19 87.49 15.33
CA ALA A 5 -84.73 86.23 14.82
C ALA A 5 -84.78 86.20 13.28
N GLU A 6 -85.24 87.27 12.62
CA GLU A 6 -85.28 87.36 11.16
C GLU A 6 -83.89 87.20 10.52
N ARG A 7 -82.85 87.80 11.12
CA ARG A 7 -81.47 87.67 10.64
C ARG A 7 -80.92 86.25 10.82
N LYS A 8 -81.22 85.59 11.94
CA LYS A 8 -80.92 84.16 12.14
C LYS A 8 -81.67 83.29 11.12
N PHE A 9 -82.94 83.55 10.89
CA PHE A 9 -83.79 82.81 9.95
C PHE A 9 -83.21 82.87 8.54
N VAL A 10 -82.92 84.05 8.00
CA VAL A 10 -82.33 84.21 6.66
C VAL A 10 -80.96 83.53 6.55
N ASN A 11 -80.13 83.57 7.59
CA ASN A 11 -78.81 82.94 7.57
C ASN A 11 -78.87 81.41 7.63
N LEU A 12 -79.66 80.83 8.54
CA LEU A 12 -79.86 79.38 8.57
C LEU A 12 -80.51 78.89 7.27
N ARG A 13 -81.52 79.62 6.79
CA ARG A 13 -82.23 79.30 5.55
C ARG A 13 -81.29 79.24 4.35
N LYS A 14 -80.35 80.20 4.21
CA LYS A 14 -79.32 80.15 3.17
C LYS A 14 -78.42 78.93 3.27
N ARG A 15 -77.98 78.54 4.48
CA ARG A 15 -77.15 77.32 4.69
C ARG A 15 -77.92 76.04 4.37
N LEU A 16 -79.22 75.99 4.66
CA LEU A 16 -80.11 74.88 4.32
C LEU A 16 -80.39 74.80 2.81
N ASP A 17 -80.70 75.92 2.16
CA ASP A 17 -80.88 76.01 0.70
C ASP A 17 -79.61 75.61 -0.08
N GLN A 18 -78.42 75.92 0.44
CA GLN A 18 -77.12 75.49 -0.11
C GLN A 18 -76.92 73.97 -0.07
N LEU A 19 -77.60 73.28 0.84
CA LEU A 19 -77.60 71.82 0.96
C LEU A 19 -78.88 71.17 0.42
N GLY A 20 -79.71 71.93 -0.31
CA GLY A 20 -80.93 71.44 -0.97
C GLY A 20 -82.18 71.33 -0.09
N TYR A 21 -82.09 71.66 1.21
CA TYR A 21 -83.24 71.63 2.14
C TYR A 21 -84.16 72.85 1.92
N ARG A 22 -85.04 72.74 0.91
CA ARG A 22 -85.87 73.87 0.45
C ARG A 22 -87.26 73.99 1.10
N GLN A 23 -87.68 73.04 1.93
CA GLN A 23 -89.00 72.99 2.59
C GLN A 23 -89.28 74.26 3.43
N PRO A 24 -90.53 74.78 3.50
CA PRO A 24 -90.83 75.99 4.27
C PRO A 24 -90.55 75.79 5.77
N LEU A 25 -89.92 76.79 6.39
CA LEU A 25 -89.52 76.75 7.81
C LEU A 25 -90.33 77.79 8.60
N GLY A 26 -90.89 77.38 9.74
CA GLY A 26 -91.55 78.28 10.69
C GLY A 26 -90.54 78.99 11.59
N VAL A 27 -90.89 80.17 12.12
CA VAL A 27 -90.01 80.92 13.03
C VAL A 27 -89.79 80.17 14.36
N GLU A 28 -90.80 79.43 14.82
CA GLU A 28 -90.75 78.65 16.08
C GLU A 28 -89.78 77.47 16.01
N SER A 29 -89.64 76.81 14.86
CA SER A 29 -88.73 75.66 14.69
C SER A 29 -87.28 76.05 14.42
N LEU A 30 -87.00 77.36 14.22
CA LEU A 30 -85.68 77.90 13.92
C LEU A 30 -84.57 77.44 14.90
N PRO A 31 -84.75 77.47 16.25
CA PRO A 31 -83.66 77.13 17.18
C PRO A 31 -83.29 75.65 17.18
N LEU A 32 -84.27 74.77 16.90
CA LEU A 32 -84.04 73.32 16.83
C LEU A 32 -83.28 72.96 15.55
N VAL A 33 -83.68 73.52 14.41
CA VAL A 33 -82.99 73.28 13.13
C VAL A 33 -81.61 73.93 13.11
N GLU A 34 -81.40 75.06 13.79
CA GLU A 34 -80.06 75.67 13.95
C GLU A 34 -79.10 74.74 14.72
N LYS A 35 -79.58 74.07 15.79
CA LYS A 35 -78.80 73.06 16.52
C LYS A 35 -78.53 71.81 15.71
N LEU A 36 -79.59 71.11 15.25
CA LEU A 36 -79.47 69.86 14.50
C LEU A 36 -78.56 70.00 13.27
N PHE A 37 -78.57 71.17 12.63
CA PHE A 37 -77.68 71.44 11.53
C PHE A 37 -76.22 71.68 11.95
N SER A 38 -75.97 72.34 13.08
CA SER A 38 -74.62 72.45 13.65
C SER A 38 -74.08 71.07 14.07
N ASP A 39 -74.92 70.24 14.68
CA ASP A 39 -74.56 68.87 15.11
C ASP A 39 -74.23 67.97 13.90
N LEU A 40 -74.99 68.08 12.80
CA LEU A 40 -74.72 67.38 11.54
C LEU A 40 -73.40 67.83 10.88
N VAL A 41 -73.08 69.13 10.92
CA VAL A 41 -71.79 69.64 10.42
C VAL A 41 -70.64 69.13 11.30
N HIS A 42 -70.74 69.25 12.63
CA HIS A 42 -69.68 68.78 13.53
C HIS A 42 -69.45 67.26 13.44
N THR A 43 -70.51 66.46 13.32
CA THR A 43 -70.37 64.99 13.17
C THR A 43 -69.77 64.60 11.83
N THR A 44 -70.11 65.27 10.73
CA THR A 44 -69.48 65.00 9.42
C THR A 44 -68.04 65.50 9.33
N GLU A 45 -67.70 66.63 9.96
CA GLU A 45 -66.32 67.10 10.10
C GLU A 45 -65.48 66.17 10.99
N SER A 46 -66.03 65.70 12.12
CA SER A 46 -65.37 64.75 13.03
C SER A 46 -65.17 63.38 12.38
N LEU A 47 -66.14 62.90 11.58
CA LEU A 47 -65.99 61.67 10.81
C LEU A 47 -64.90 61.81 9.72
N ARG A 48 -64.78 62.99 9.10
CA ARG A 48 -63.71 63.27 8.13
C ARG A 48 -62.34 63.32 8.81
N SER A 49 -62.20 63.96 9.96
CA SER A 49 -60.91 63.99 10.68
C SER A 49 -60.52 62.61 11.20
N ALA A 50 -61.46 61.83 11.77
CA ALA A 50 -61.22 60.46 12.23
C ALA A 50 -60.76 59.52 11.10
N LYS A 51 -61.35 59.63 9.90
CA LYS A 51 -60.90 58.87 8.71
C LYS A 51 -59.49 59.29 8.25
N LEU A 52 -59.16 60.59 8.33
CA LEU A 52 -57.83 61.09 7.98
C LEU A 52 -56.75 60.74 9.01
N SER A 53 -57.09 60.56 10.29
CA SER A 53 -56.15 60.02 11.28
C SER A 53 -55.97 58.50 11.14
N ALA A 54 -57.06 57.75 10.90
CA ALA A 54 -56.98 56.30 10.67
C ALA A 54 -56.06 55.97 9.47
N GLY A 55 -56.28 56.60 8.31
CA GLY A 55 -55.45 56.41 7.12
C GLY A 55 -54.03 57.03 7.18
N LYS A 56 -53.64 57.62 8.31
CA LYS A 56 -52.24 57.93 8.65
C LYS A 56 -51.64 56.81 9.50
N ILE A 57 -52.31 56.45 10.59
CA ILE A 57 -51.90 55.37 11.50
C ILE A 57 -51.69 54.06 10.71
N GLU A 58 -52.60 53.73 9.80
CA GLU A 58 -52.50 52.56 8.90
C GLU A 58 -51.20 52.54 8.06
N LYS A 59 -50.76 53.71 7.57
CA LYS A 59 -49.52 53.86 6.80
C LYS A 59 -48.28 53.86 7.68
N GLU A 60 -48.37 54.44 8.88
CA GLU A 60 -47.32 54.42 9.88
C GLU A 60 -47.09 52.98 10.36
N CYS A 61 -48.14 52.21 10.66
CA CYS A 61 -48.08 50.76 10.93
C CYS A 61 -47.43 49.99 9.77
N SER A 62 -47.90 50.18 8.54
CA SER A 62 -47.32 49.51 7.35
C SER A 62 -45.82 49.81 7.18
N ASN A 63 -45.37 51.02 7.53
CA ASN A 63 -43.96 51.41 7.49
C ASN A 63 -43.15 50.80 8.65
N TYR A 64 -43.75 50.63 9.84
CA TYR A 64 -43.12 49.88 10.94
C TYR A 64 -43.01 48.38 10.62
N ASP A 65 -44.04 47.76 10.05
CA ASP A 65 -43.97 46.35 9.62
C ASP A 65 -42.86 46.13 8.59
N ALA A 66 -42.71 47.02 7.60
CA ALA A 66 -41.62 46.95 6.62
C ALA A 66 -40.21 47.11 7.23
N ILE A 67 -40.08 47.81 8.37
CA ILE A 67 -38.81 47.93 9.11
C ILE A 67 -38.57 46.70 10.01
N ILE A 68 -39.63 46.08 10.52
CA ILE A 68 -39.56 44.95 11.45
C ILE A 68 -39.43 43.60 10.73
N GLU A 69 -39.91 43.46 9.49
CA GLU A 69 -39.87 42.22 8.71
C GLU A 69 -38.45 41.60 8.60
N PRO A 70 -37.38 42.35 8.28
CA PRO A 70 -36.02 41.80 8.23
C PRO A 70 -35.51 41.26 9.58
N TYR A 71 -35.99 41.84 10.68
CA TYR A 71 -35.65 41.36 12.04
C TYR A 71 -36.50 40.14 12.43
N LYS A 72 -37.75 40.03 11.95
CA LYS A 72 -38.58 38.82 12.10
C LYS A 72 -37.95 37.65 11.34
N THR A 73 -37.48 37.86 10.11
CA THR A 73 -36.88 36.80 9.28
C THR A 73 -35.51 36.34 9.78
N GLU A 74 -34.62 37.25 10.20
CA GLU A 74 -33.34 36.83 10.80
C GLU A 74 -33.54 36.17 12.19
N ASN A 75 -34.48 36.64 13.02
CA ASN A 75 -34.78 35.97 14.29
C ASN A 75 -35.38 34.56 14.07
N ALA A 76 -36.26 34.40 13.07
CA ALA A 76 -36.77 33.09 12.65
C ALA A 76 -35.70 32.19 12.00
N LYS A 77 -34.56 32.73 11.56
CA LYS A 77 -33.37 31.98 11.13
C LYS A 77 -32.52 31.55 12.33
N LEU A 78 -32.15 32.50 13.21
CA LEU A 78 -31.38 32.22 14.42
C LEU A 78 -32.10 31.23 15.37
N THR A 79 -33.43 31.29 15.44
CA THR A 79 -34.24 30.35 16.24
C THR A 79 -34.20 28.93 15.66
N ARG A 80 -34.18 28.78 14.33
CA ARG A 80 -33.99 27.48 13.67
C ARG A 80 -32.59 26.93 13.91
N GLU A 81 -31.55 27.74 13.65
CA GLU A 81 -30.14 27.36 13.89
C GLU A 81 -29.93 26.95 15.37
N ASN A 82 -30.53 27.67 16.32
CA ASN A 82 -30.44 27.32 17.74
C ASN A 82 -31.20 26.01 18.10
N ASN A 83 -32.40 25.80 17.56
CA ASN A 83 -33.17 24.56 17.77
C ASN A 83 -32.49 23.35 17.12
N GLU A 84 -31.93 23.51 15.91
CA GLU A 84 -31.15 22.49 15.20
C GLU A 84 -29.94 22.06 16.02
N LEU A 85 -29.14 23.02 16.51
CA LEU A 85 -28.00 22.76 17.40
C LEU A 85 -28.43 22.09 18.72
N HIS A 86 -29.54 22.51 19.33
CA HIS A 86 -30.06 21.85 20.54
C HIS A 86 -30.49 20.39 20.29
N LEU A 87 -31.14 20.11 19.15
CA LEU A 87 -31.50 18.75 18.74
C LEU A 87 -30.28 17.89 18.39
N GLU A 88 -29.24 18.47 17.79
CA GLU A 88 -27.98 17.79 17.53
C GLU A 88 -27.23 17.44 18.83
N ILE A 89 -27.12 18.40 19.76
CA ILE A 89 -26.54 18.17 21.10
C ILE A 89 -27.30 17.06 21.85
N LEU A 90 -28.63 17.03 21.76
CA LEU A 90 -29.44 15.95 22.36
C LEU A 90 -29.16 14.59 21.69
N LYS A 91 -29.14 14.51 20.36
CA LYS A 91 -28.81 13.28 19.62
C LYS A 91 -27.41 12.76 19.95
N LEU A 92 -26.41 13.63 19.95
CA LEU A 92 -25.02 13.29 20.30
C LEU A 92 -24.91 12.82 21.76
N LYS A 93 -25.61 13.49 22.68
CA LYS A 93 -25.68 13.06 24.09
C LYS A 93 -26.32 11.68 24.21
N GLU A 94 -27.45 11.43 23.55
CA GLU A 94 -28.10 10.11 23.58
C GLU A 94 -27.22 9.01 22.97
N GLN A 95 -26.53 9.28 21.85
CA GLN A 95 -25.59 8.33 21.26
C GLN A 95 -24.42 8.02 22.20
N SER A 96 -23.90 9.04 22.90
CA SER A 96 -22.86 8.88 23.93
C SER A 96 -23.38 8.10 25.15
N ASP A 97 -24.55 8.44 25.69
CA ASP A 97 -25.17 7.74 26.83
C ASP A 97 -25.49 6.26 26.49
N ARG A 98 -25.79 5.93 25.23
CA ARG A 98 -25.91 4.54 24.74
C ARG A 98 -24.54 3.85 24.72
N HIS A 99 -23.54 4.42 24.06
CA HIS A 99 -22.17 3.87 24.04
C HIS A 99 -21.60 3.67 25.45
N ILE A 100 -21.83 4.60 26.38
CA ILE A 100 -21.41 4.49 27.78
C ILE A 100 -22.13 3.33 28.49
N LYS A 101 -23.43 3.10 28.23
CA LYS A 101 -24.16 1.93 28.76
C LYS A 101 -23.62 0.62 28.21
N ASP A 102 -23.37 0.55 26.90
CA ASP A 102 -22.88 -0.65 26.23
C ASP A 102 -21.45 -1.00 26.66
N LEU A 103 -20.57 0.01 26.79
CA LEU A 103 -19.23 -0.13 27.37
C LEU A 103 -19.29 -0.54 28.85
N LYS A 104 -20.19 0.04 29.66
CA LYS A 104 -20.40 -0.37 31.06
C LYS A 104 -21.05 -1.75 31.19
N ALA A 105 -21.72 -2.29 30.16
CA ALA A 105 -22.20 -3.67 30.12
C ALA A 105 -21.07 -4.63 29.75
N SER A 106 -20.32 -4.32 28.70
CA SER A 106 -19.13 -5.06 28.26
C SER A 106 -18.07 -5.17 29.36
N LEU A 107 -17.75 -4.05 30.02
CA LEU A 107 -16.82 -4.01 31.15
C LEU A 107 -17.24 -4.98 32.27
N ARG A 108 -18.50 -4.94 32.71
CA ARG A 108 -19.00 -5.84 33.75
C ARG A 108 -18.98 -7.31 33.32
N SER A 109 -19.19 -7.61 32.04
CA SER A 109 -19.02 -8.97 31.51
C SER A 109 -17.57 -9.45 31.61
N VAL A 110 -16.60 -8.59 31.28
CA VAL A 110 -15.16 -8.90 31.35
C VAL A 110 -14.67 -8.94 32.80
N GLU A 111 -15.20 -8.11 33.70
CA GLU A 111 -14.91 -8.14 35.13
C GLU A 111 -15.38 -9.45 35.77
N ASN A 112 -16.58 -9.93 35.41
CA ASN A 112 -17.10 -11.23 35.83
C ASN A 112 -16.25 -12.39 35.28
N GLU A 113 -15.96 -12.41 33.98
CA GLU A 113 -15.09 -13.43 33.35
C GLU A 113 -13.69 -13.43 33.98
N ALA A 114 -13.14 -12.26 34.30
CA ALA A 114 -11.86 -12.15 35.02
C ALA A 114 -11.95 -12.57 36.49
N ALA A 115 -13.11 -12.48 37.14
CA ALA A 115 -13.34 -13.00 38.49
C ALA A 115 -13.43 -14.54 38.48
N ASP A 116 -14.19 -15.11 37.53
CA ASP A 116 -14.33 -16.55 37.33
C ASP A 116 -12.98 -17.21 36.97
N LEU A 117 -12.21 -16.59 36.07
CA LEU A 117 -10.85 -17.05 35.74
C LEU A 117 -9.89 -16.95 36.93
N LYS A 118 -10.01 -15.93 37.79
CA LYS A 118 -9.24 -15.85 39.05
C LYS A 118 -9.66 -16.94 40.05
N PHE A 119 -10.95 -17.24 40.17
CA PHE A 119 -11.45 -18.32 41.02
C PHE A 119 -10.96 -19.69 40.52
N LEU A 120 -11.10 -19.97 39.22
CA LEU A 120 -10.65 -21.20 38.58
C LEU A 120 -9.12 -21.39 38.70
N ASN A 121 -8.34 -20.32 38.51
CA ASN A 121 -6.89 -20.36 38.69
C ASN A 121 -6.51 -20.66 40.16
N ASN A 122 -7.17 -20.03 41.14
CA ASN A 122 -6.99 -20.38 42.57
C ASN A 122 -7.35 -21.85 42.86
N GLN A 123 -8.42 -22.38 42.25
CA GLN A 123 -8.81 -23.78 42.37
C GLN A 123 -7.72 -24.72 41.78
N TYR A 124 -7.16 -24.41 40.61
CA TYR A 124 -6.04 -25.16 40.04
C TYR A 124 -4.76 -25.05 40.88
N VAL A 125 -4.43 -23.87 41.42
CA VAL A 125 -3.29 -23.70 42.36
C VAL A 125 -3.48 -24.55 43.61
N HIS A 126 -4.70 -24.66 44.15
CA HIS A 126 -4.98 -25.56 45.27
C HIS A 126 -4.87 -27.04 44.86
N LYS A 127 -5.37 -27.41 43.68
CA LYS A 127 -5.24 -28.76 43.11
C LYS A 127 -3.77 -29.18 42.93
N ILE A 128 -2.93 -28.26 42.43
CA ILE A 128 -1.48 -28.46 42.28
C ILE A 128 -0.84 -28.68 43.65
N LYS A 129 -1.08 -27.82 44.64
CA LYS A 129 -0.55 -27.97 46.01
C LYS A 129 -0.94 -29.30 46.67
N LEU A 130 -2.15 -29.81 46.42
CA LEU A 130 -2.58 -31.13 46.87
C LEU A 130 -1.79 -32.26 46.17
N LEU A 131 -1.62 -32.18 44.85
CA LEU A 131 -0.84 -33.15 44.06
C LEU A 131 0.66 -33.12 44.40
N GLU A 132 1.23 -31.94 44.67
CA GLU A 132 2.60 -31.79 45.17
C GLU A 132 2.77 -32.46 46.54
N LYS A 133 1.83 -32.23 47.46
CA LYS A 133 1.82 -32.87 48.79
C LYS A 133 1.67 -34.39 48.69
N GLU A 134 0.81 -34.88 47.80
CA GLU A 134 0.64 -36.32 47.56
C GLU A 134 1.88 -36.93 46.88
N SER A 135 2.46 -36.24 45.90
CA SER A 135 3.71 -36.64 45.23
C SER A 135 4.87 -36.71 46.23
N LYS A 136 5.03 -35.69 47.08
CA LYS A 136 6.02 -35.68 48.16
C LYS A 136 5.79 -36.83 49.14
N ALA A 137 4.56 -37.08 49.58
CA ALA A 137 4.24 -38.21 50.45
C ALA A 137 4.54 -39.57 49.79
N LYS A 138 4.29 -39.71 48.48
CA LYS A 138 4.69 -40.89 47.69
C LYS A 138 6.22 -41.02 47.61
N THR A 139 6.96 -39.93 47.41
CA THR A 139 8.43 -39.92 47.40
C THR A 139 9.02 -40.28 48.77
N GLU A 140 8.53 -39.69 49.85
CA GLU A 140 8.90 -40.02 51.23
C GLU A 140 8.56 -41.50 51.53
N LYS A 141 7.44 -42.02 51.03
CA LYS A 141 7.07 -43.44 51.18
C LYS A 141 8.00 -44.37 50.39
N ILE A 142 8.41 -43.98 49.18
CA ILE A 142 9.39 -44.69 48.37
C ILE A 142 10.75 -44.70 49.07
N GLN A 143 11.19 -43.58 49.67
CA GLN A 143 12.41 -43.52 50.47
C GLN A 143 12.34 -44.45 51.69
N GLN A 144 11.25 -44.41 52.47
CA GLN A 144 11.04 -45.34 53.60
C GLN A 144 11.07 -46.82 53.17
N LEU A 145 10.53 -47.15 51.99
CA LEU A 145 10.56 -48.51 51.43
C LEU A 145 11.95 -48.88 50.90
N GLN A 146 12.71 -47.93 50.37
CA GLN A 146 14.10 -48.12 49.97
C GLN A 146 15.01 -48.29 51.19
N GLU A 147 14.89 -47.48 52.24
CA GLU A 147 15.59 -47.65 53.52
C GLU A 147 15.31 -49.02 54.14
N LYS A 148 14.04 -49.46 54.15
CA LYS A 148 13.68 -50.80 54.63
C LYS A 148 14.22 -51.93 53.75
N ASN A 149 14.40 -51.71 52.44
CA ASN A 149 15.12 -52.64 51.57
C ASN A 149 16.63 -52.64 51.81
N LEU A 150 17.25 -51.47 52.05
CA LEU A 150 18.67 -51.33 52.39
C LEU A 150 18.99 -52.00 53.74
N GLN A 151 18.02 -52.07 54.65
CA GLN A 151 18.10 -52.78 55.94
C GLN A 151 17.66 -54.26 55.88
N ALA A 152 17.16 -54.75 54.74
CA ALA A 152 16.64 -56.12 54.59
C ALA A 152 17.76 -57.17 54.48
N VAL A 153 18.33 -57.56 55.62
CA VAL A 153 19.36 -58.62 55.70
C VAL A 153 18.73 -59.99 55.44
N VAL A 154 18.80 -60.45 54.18
CA VAL A 154 18.49 -61.84 53.81
C VAL A 154 19.54 -62.77 54.42
N GLN A 155 19.19 -63.45 55.52
CA GLN A 155 20.01 -64.53 56.05
C GLN A 155 19.85 -65.78 55.20
N THR A 156 20.86 -66.13 54.42
CA THR A 156 21.00 -67.48 53.88
C THR A 156 21.59 -68.41 54.97
N PRO A 157 21.22 -69.71 55.02
CA PRO A 157 21.78 -70.67 55.98
C PRO A 157 23.26 -71.01 55.69
N GLY A 158 24.17 -70.06 55.94
CA GLY A 158 25.57 -70.14 55.48
C GLY A 158 26.59 -69.25 56.18
N GLY A 159 26.22 -68.56 57.27
CA GLY A 159 27.16 -68.03 58.28
C GLY A 159 28.21 -66.98 57.85
N ARG A 160 28.21 -66.48 56.60
CA ARG A 160 29.21 -65.50 56.12
C ARG A 160 28.56 -64.23 55.58
N LYS A 161 28.70 -63.13 56.31
CA LYS A 161 28.34 -61.79 55.84
C LYS A 161 29.22 -61.40 54.65
N ARG A 162 28.60 -61.10 53.51
CA ARG A 162 29.22 -60.41 52.36
C ARG A 162 28.32 -59.25 51.96
N ASN A 163 28.87 -58.05 51.88
CA ASN A 163 28.14 -56.92 51.29
C ASN A 163 28.05 -57.14 49.77
N ILE A 164 26.83 -57.29 49.26
CA ILE A 164 26.56 -57.38 47.82
C ILE A 164 26.22 -55.96 47.33
N PRO A 165 26.89 -55.42 46.30
CA PRO A 165 26.52 -54.12 45.74
C PRO A 165 25.09 -54.13 45.19
N PHE A 166 24.30 -53.11 45.52
CA PHE A 166 22.89 -53.02 45.13
C PHE A 166 22.73 -52.82 43.61
N ARG A 167 22.64 -53.92 42.87
CA ARG A 167 22.22 -53.93 41.46
C ARG A 167 20.73 -53.57 41.39
N ARG A 168 20.38 -52.49 40.70
CA ARG A 168 18.95 -52.10 40.50
C ARG A 168 18.16 -53.29 39.95
N GLN A 169 17.13 -53.71 40.67
CA GLN A 169 16.21 -54.74 40.24
C GLN A 169 15.38 -54.21 39.07
N ARG A 170 15.67 -54.67 37.84
CA ARG A 170 14.75 -54.51 36.72
C ARG A 170 13.57 -55.44 36.95
N MET A 171 12.38 -54.89 37.16
CA MET A 171 11.15 -55.61 36.86
C MET A 171 11.02 -55.70 35.33
N GLN A 172 10.98 -56.91 34.80
CA GLN A 172 10.28 -57.18 33.55
C GLN A 172 8.81 -57.38 33.91
N ILE A 173 7.91 -56.72 33.19
CA ILE A 173 6.46 -56.83 33.38
C ILE A 173 5.95 -57.72 32.25
N ASP A 174 6.02 -59.02 32.48
CA ASP A 174 5.43 -60.01 31.58
C ASP A 174 3.96 -60.21 32.00
N GLN A 175 3.04 -59.84 31.09
CA GLN A 175 1.58 -59.72 31.24
C GLN A 175 1.03 -58.47 31.99
N PRO A 176 -0.07 -57.86 31.47
CA PRO A 176 -0.84 -56.86 32.20
C PRO A 176 -1.75 -57.51 33.26
N VAL A 177 -2.00 -56.78 34.36
CA VAL A 177 -2.86 -57.24 35.47
C VAL A 177 -4.34 -57.27 35.05
N PRO A 178 -5.11 -58.33 35.36
CA PRO A 178 -6.53 -58.41 35.03
C PRO A 178 -7.38 -57.37 35.81
N PRO A 179 -8.53 -56.95 35.27
CA PRO A 179 -9.38 -55.93 35.90
C PRO A 179 -9.98 -56.46 37.22
N SER A 180 -9.77 -55.70 38.31
CA SER A 180 -10.31 -56.06 39.62
C SER A 180 -11.76 -55.57 39.76
N ALA A 181 -12.71 -56.50 39.68
CA ALA A 181 -14.10 -56.22 40.00
C ALA A 181 -14.27 -56.10 41.53
N VAL A 182 -14.44 -54.88 42.03
CA VAL A 182 -14.73 -54.60 43.44
C VAL A 182 -16.11 -53.97 43.56
N SER A 183 -16.99 -54.59 44.36
CA SER A 183 -18.35 -54.11 44.60
C SER A 183 -18.35 -52.70 45.19
N ALA A 184 -19.38 -51.92 44.84
CA ALA A 184 -19.68 -50.70 45.56
C ALA A 184 -19.94 -51.02 47.05
N TYR A 185 -19.26 -50.29 47.92
CA TYR A 185 -19.60 -50.07 49.32
C TYR A 185 -19.35 -48.58 49.60
N PRO A 186 -20.30 -47.85 50.20
CA PRO A 186 -20.16 -46.41 50.39
C PRO A 186 -19.12 -46.11 51.49
N VAL A 187 -18.06 -45.39 51.13
CA VAL A 187 -17.18 -44.72 52.08
C VAL A 187 -17.74 -43.30 52.29
N PRO A 188 -17.99 -42.86 53.53
CA PRO A 188 -18.40 -41.48 53.79
C PRO A 188 -17.33 -40.49 53.31
N GLN A 189 -17.72 -39.50 52.53
CA GLN A 189 -16.85 -38.35 52.26
C GLN A 189 -16.88 -37.41 53.48
N PRO A 190 -15.77 -36.72 53.80
CA PRO A 190 -15.80 -35.64 54.79
C PRO A 190 -16.64 -34.47 54.25
N GLU A 191 -17.37 -33.80 55.14
CA GLU A 191 -18.20 -32.64 54.80
C GLU A 191 -17.32 -31.50 54.25
N ASP A 192 -17.61 -31.04 53.03
CA ASP A 192 -17.01 -29.84 52.45
C ASP A 192 -17.85 -28.62 52.88
N PRO A 193 -17.32 -27.68 53.68
CA PRO A 193 -18.12 -26.61 54.30
C PRO A 193 -18.71 -25.57 53.35
N TYR A 194 -18.50 -25.69 52.03
CA TYR A 194 -18.93 -24.69 51.05
C TYR A 194 -19.67 -25.25 49.82
N ILE A 195 -20.32 -26.41 49.96
CA ILE A 195 -21.39 -26.83 49.03
C ILE A 195 -22.73 -26.40 49.64
N ALA A 196 -23.08 -25.12 49.47
CA ALA A 196 -24.46 -24.69 49.65
C ALA A 196 -25.31 -25.35 48.55
N ASP A 197 -26.35 -26.09 48.95
CA ASP A 197 -27.20 -26.78 47.97
C ASP A 197 -27.90 -25.75 47.07
N LEU A 198 -27.60 -25.81 45.77
CA LEU A 198 -28.17 -24.88 44.79
C LEU A 198 -29.69 -25.00 44.71
N LEU A 199 -30.27 -26.16 45.05
CA LEU A 199 -31.72 -26.32 45.20
C LEU A 199 -32.22 -25.51 46.39
N GLN A 200 -31.58 -25.57 47.55
CA GLN A 200 -31.99 -24.81 48.73
C GLN A 200 -31.85 -23.29 48.53
N VAL A 201 -30.82 -22.84 47.81
CA VAL A 201 -30.67 -21.42 47.44
C VAL A 201 -31.76 -20.98 46.44
N ALA A 202 -32.10 -21.84 45.47
CA ALA A 202 -33.18 -21.57 44.52
C ALA A 202 -34.56 -21.57 45.21
N ASP A 203 -34.85 -22.53 46.08
CA ASP A 203 -36.11 -22.65 46.81
C ASP A 203 -36.34 -21.46 47.74
N ASN A 204 -35.30 -21.00 48.46
CA ASN A 204 -35.36 -19.78 49.25
C ASN A 204 -35.69 -18.56 48.36
N ARG A 205 -35.04 -18.43 47.20
CA ARG A 205 -35.30 -17.32 46.27
C ARG A 205 -36.69 -17.40 45.63
N ILE A 206 -37.23 -18.60 45.41
CA ILE A 206 -38.60 -18.83 44.96
C ILE A 206 -39.60 -18.41 46.04
N GLN A 207 -39.35 -18.71 47.32
CA GLN A 207 -40.19 -18.26 48.43
C GLN A 207 -40.16 -16.73 48.62
N GLU A 208 -39.00 -16.09 48.49
CA GLU A 208 -38.88 -14.61 48.48
C GLU A 208 -39.74 -14.00 47.38
N LEU A 209 -39.59 -14.45 46.13
CA LEU A 209 -40.35 -13.95 44.99
C LEU A 209 -41.87 -14.23 45.11
N GLN A 210 -42.26 -15.36 45.70
CA GLN A 210 -43.67 -15.64 46.02
C GLN A 210 -44.23 -14.67 47.07
N SER A 211 -43.44 -14.30 48.08
CA SER A 211 -43.80 -13.31 49.11
C SER A 211 -43.90 -11.88 48.54
N GLU A 212 -43.00 -11.50 47.62
CA GLU A 212 -43.11 -10.22 46.91
C GLU A 212 -44.37 -10.18 46.04
N VAL A 213 -44.70 -11.27 45.33
CA VAL A 213 -45.90 -11.37 44.48
C VAL A 213 -47.21 -11.33 45.29
N THR A 214 -47.28 -11.90 46.49
CA THR A 214 -48.47 -11.77 47.35
C THR A 214 -48.62 -10.35 47.89
N GLN A 215 -47.55 -9.73 48.39
CA GLN A 215 -47.58 -8.34 48.86
C GLN A 215 -47.96 -7.33 47.76
N LEU A 216 -47.51 -7.55 46.52
CA LEU A 216 -47.89 -6.71 45.38
C LEU A 216 -49.37 -6.88 44.99
N LYS A 217 -49.92 -8.09 45.08
CA LYS A 217 -51.36 -8.34 44.87
C LYS A 217 -52.22 -7.67 45.95
N GLU A 218 -51.83 -7.77 47.22
CA GLU A 218 -52.53 -7.13 48.33
C GLU A 218 -52.53 -5.59 48.19
N LYS A 219 -51.38 -5.00 47.83
CA LYS A 219 -51.28 -3.55 47.52
C LYS A 219 -52.13 -3.14 46.32
N LEU A 220 -52.24 -3.98 45.28
CA LEU A 220 -53.12 -3.75 44.13
C LEU A 220 -54.60 -3.76 44.55
N GLU A 221 -55.03 -4.75 45.33
CA GLU A 221 -56.41 -4.85 45.82
C GLU A 221 -56.80 -3.67 46.72
N ILE A 222 -55.91 -3.23 47.61
CA ILE A 222 -56.11 -2.03 48.43
C ILE A 222 -56.28 -0.78 47.55
N SER A 223 -55.46 -0.63 46.51
CA SER A 223 -55.54 0.48 45.56
C SER A 223 -56.84 0.47 44.74
N GLU A 224 -57.26 -0.68 44.25
CA GLU A 224 -58.54 -0.84 43.56
C GLU A 224 -59.74 -0.54 44.46
N ASN A 225 -59.71 -1.00 45.71
CA ASN A 225 -60.78 -0.75 46.66
C ASN A 225 -60.84 0.74 47.07
N GLY A 226 -59.68 1.41 47.15
CA GLY A 226 -59.60 2.87 47.22
C GLY A 226 -60.28 3.55 46.02
N LYS A 227 -59.96 3.13 44.79
CA LYS A 227 -60.57 3.66 43.56
C LYS A 227 -62.09 3.43 43.50
N LYS A 228 -62.58 2.25 43.91
CA LYS A 228 -64.01 1.93 44.03
C LYS A 228 -64.72 2.81 45.06
N ASN A 229 -64.07 3.12 46.18
CA ASN A 229 -64.61 4.00 47.22
C ASN A 229 -64.70 5.46 46.77
N TYR A 230 -63.65 6.01 46.14
CA TYR A 230 -63.71 7.37 45.59
C TYR A 230 -64.75 7.49 44.48
N SER A 231 -64.90 6.49 43.62
CA SER A 231 -65.94 6.47 42.58
C SER A 231 -67.36 6.56 43.17
N LYS A 232 -67.68 5.77 44.21
CA LYS A 232 -68.95 5.89 44.95
C LYS A 232 -69.12 7.26 45.62
N GLN A 233 -68.04 7.85 46.10
CA GLN A 233 -68.08 9.16 46.77
C GLN A 233 -68.40 10.29 45.80
N VAL A 234 -67.91 10.23 44.55
CA VAL A 234 -68.32 11.12 43.45
C VAL A 234 -69.79 10.88 43.08
N GLU A 235 -70.18 9.61 42.85
CA GLU A 235 -71.54 9.23 42.46
C GLU A 235 -72.62 9.67 43.48
N LEU A 236 -72.27 9.75 44.77
CA LEU A 236 -73.14 10.29 45.82
C LEU A 236 -73.20 11.83 45.83
N ARG A 237 -72.11 12.52 45.44
CA ARG A 237 -72.12 13.99 45.32
C ARG A 237 -72.93 14.44 44.12
N ASP A 238 -72.85 13.73 43.00
CA ASP A 238 -73.60 14.10 41.79
C ASP A 238 -75.12 13.98 42.01
N LYS A 239 -75.57 12.93 42.71
CA LYS A 239 -76.98 12.76 43.13
C LYS A 239 -77.44 13.83 44.13
N GLU A 240 -76.56 14.31 45.01
CA GLU A 240 -76.85 15.43 45.90
C GLU A 240 -76.95 16.76 45.12
N ILE A 241 -76.12 16.95 44.08
CA ILE A 241 -76.19 18.11 43.17
C ILE A 241 -77.50 18.10 42.38
N GLU A 242 -77.92 16.95 41.83
CA GLU A 242 -79.24 16.80 41.18
C GLU A 242 -80.39 17.14 42.14
N ARG A 243 -80.37 16.61 43.37
CA ARG A 243 -81.41 16.90 44.38
C ARG A 243 -81.42 18.38 44.79
N LEU A 244 -80.27 19.05 44.79
CA LEU A 244 -80.18 20.48 45.10
C LEU A 244 -80.64 21.37 43.95
N MET A 245 -80.39 20.99 42.68
CA MET A 245 -80.93 21.71 41.52
C MET A 245 -82.47 21.67 41.50
N LEU A 246 -83.08 20.49 41.76
CA LEU A 246 -84.53 20.32 41.80
C LEU A 246 -85.24 21.10 42.93
N ALA A 247 -84.52 21.53 43.96
CA ALA A 247 -85.09 22.18 45.15
C ALA A 247 -85.24 23.71 45.04
N VAL A 248 -84.70 24.34 43.98
CA VAL A 248 -84.60 25.82 43.88
C VAL A 248 -85.65 26.42 42.93
N ASP A 249 -86.30 25.61 42.10
CA ASP A 249 -87.10 26.08 40.95
C ASP A 249 -88.61 26.31 41.25
N GLY A 250 -88.97 26.62 42.50
CA GLY A 250 -90.35 26.86 42.93
C GLY A 250 -90.47 27.86 44.08
N GLY A 251 -91.30 28.90 43.93
CA GLY A 251 -91.40 29.98 44.94
C GLY A 251 -92.73 30.73 45.02
N ARG A 252 -92.81 31.62 46.04
CA ARG A 252 -93.97 32.47 46.47
C ARG A 252 -95.09 31.71 47.21
N SER A 253 -95.89 32.32 48.11
CA SER A 253 -95.78 33.57 48.92
C SER A 253 -96.87 33.58 50.02
N HIS A 254 -96.84 34.49 51.01
CA HIS A 254 -97.85 34.55 52.09
C HIS A 254 -98.12 35.97 52.65
N GLU A 255 -99.29 36.15 53.28
CA GLU A 255 -99.79 37.31 54.07
C GLU A 255 -100.84 36.73 55.09
N VAL A 256 -101.49 37.35 56.08
CA VAL A 256 -101.90 38.71 56.51
C VAL A 256 -102.06 38.71 58.08
N SER A 257 -102.33 39.77 58.87
CA SER A 257 -102.58 41.20 58.61
C SER A 257 -102.16 42.12 59.79
N LEU A 258 -101.55 43.25 59.42
CA LEU A 258 -101.59 44.64 59.92
C LEU A 258 -101.89 45.07 61.39
N GLU A 259 -102.39 44.29 62.34
CA GLU A 259 -102.74 44.82 63.69
C GLU A 259 -102.08 44.13 64.89
N SER A 260 -101.34 43.05 64.65
CA SER A 260 -100.14 42.74 65.47
C SER A 260 -99.08 43.86 65.37
N ARG A 261 -99.21 44.74 64.37
CA ARG A 261 -98.15 45.53 63.77
C ARG A 261 -97.43 46.50 64.70
N SER A 262 -98.01 47.05 65.76
CA SER A 262 -97.25 47.99 66.61
C SER A 262 -96.29 47.32 67.59
N LYS A 263 -96.65 46.15 68.15
CA LYS A 263 -95.74 45.35 69.01
C LYS A 263 -94.96 44.33 68.20
N SER A 264 -95.45 43.94 67.02
CA SER A 264 -94.57 43.32 66.05
C SER A 264 -93.56 44.35 65.56
N ASN A 265 -93.86 45.62 65.31
CA ASN A 265 -92.90 46.59 64.74
C ASN A 265 -91.58 46.71 65.54
N GLU A 266 -91.57 46.62 66.87
CA GLU A 266 -90.30 46.57 67.61
C GLU A 266 -89.57 45.23 67.41
N LYS A 267 -90.29 44.10 67.54
CA LYS A 267 -89.76 42.76 67.26
C LYS A 267 -89.38 42.56 65.79
N LEU A 268 -89.99 43.31 64.87
CA LEU A 268 -89.84 43.31 63.42
C LEU A 268 -88.82 44.34 63.00
N ILE A 269 -88.51 45.38 63.78
CA ILE A 269 -87.27 46.15 63.62
C ILE A 269 -86.11 45.30 64.13
N ALA A 270 -86.24 44.59 65.25
CA ALA A 270 -85.21 43.64 65.69
C ALA A 270 -85.04 42.46 64.69
N GLN A 271 -86.14 41.90 64.17
CA GLN A 271 -86.13 40.77 63.24
C GLN A 271 -85.90 41.20 61.79
N LEU A 272 -86.24 42.43 61.37
CA LEU A 272 -85.76 43.02 60.11
C LEU A 272 -84.31 43.46 60.24
N ASN A 273 -83.80 43.88 61.40
CA ASN A 273 -82.37 44.10 61.57
C ASN A 273 -81.63 42.77 61.52
N LEU A 274 -82.10 41.72 62.20
CA LEU A 274 -81.53 40.38 62.10
C LEU A 274 -81.71 39.78 60.68
N GLN A 275 -82.80 40.09 59.97
CA GLN A 275 -83.02 39.69 58.59
C GLN A 275 -82.25 40.57 57.60
N VAL A 276 -81.91 41.82 57.93
CA VAL A 276 -81.04 42.69 57.13
C VAL A 276 -79.58 42.34 57.38
N GLU A 277 -79.20 41.93 58.59
CA GLU A 277 -77.90 41.30 58.87
C GLU A 277 -77.82 39.95 58.15
N TYR A 278 -78.85 39.11 58.20
CA TYR A 278 -78.90 37.85 57.45
C TYR A 278 -78.98 38.06 55.93
N LEU A 279 -79.64 39.11 55.42
CA LEU A 279 -79.67 39.45 54.00
C LEU A 279 -78.43 40.23 53.55
N GLN A 280 -77.73 40.96 54.43
CA GLN A 280 -76.43 41.56 54.13
C GLN A 280 -75.34 40.51 54.18
N GLN A 281 -75.42 39.55 55.12
CA GLN A 281 -74.54 38.39 55.15
C GLN A 281 -74.83 37.45 53.98
N SER A 282 -76.10 37.16 53.67
CA SER A 282 -76.47 36.36 52.50
C SER A 282 -76.16 37.09 51.20
N ASN A 283 -76.38 38.40 51.10
CA ASN A 283 -75.90 39.18 49.94
C ASN A 283 -74.38 39.19 49.87
N LYS A 284 -73.65 39.28 50.98
CA LYS A 284 -72.18 39.20 51.00
C LYS A 284 -71.67 37.81 50.65
N GLU A 285 -72.36 36.76 51.07
CA GLU A 285 -72.08 35.36 50.69
C GLU A 285 -72.43 35.12 49.21
N LEU A 286 -73.47 35.77 48.67
CA LEU A 286 -73.82 35.76 47.25
C LEU A 286 -72.89 36.65 46.42
N GLU A 287 -72.42 37.79 46.92
CA GLU A 287 -71.43 38.68 46.30
C GLU A 287 -70.06 37.99 46.26
N ASN A 288 -69.63 37.39 47.38
CA ASN A 288 -68.47 36.51 47.44
C ASN A 288 -68.62 35.35 46.44
N ARG A 289 -69.77 34.66 46.42
CA ARG A 289 -69.98 33.52 45.51
C ARG A 289 -70.14 33.92 44.05
N ILE A 290 -70.63 35.12 43.75
CA ILE A 290 -70.61 35.73 42.41
C ILE A 290 -69.16 36.09 42.05
N GLN A 291 -68.36 36.60 42.98
CA GLN A 291 -66.94 36.88 42.77
C GLN A 291 -66.16 35.58 42.53
N ASP A 292 -66.37 34.53 43.33
CA ASP A 292 -65.84 33.18 43.13
C ASP A 292 -66.26 32.61 41.78
N LEU A 293 -67.53 32.78 41.38
CA LEU A 293 -68.04 32.36 40.06
C LEU A 293 -67.48 33.20 38.91
N LEU A 294 -67.17 34.48 39.13
CA LEU A 294 -66.51 35.34 38.14
C LEU A 294 -65.02 35.03 38.00
N ASP A 295 -64.33 34.69 39.09
CA ASP A 295 -62.91 34.38 39.10
C ASP A 295 -62.66 32.93 38.65
N THR A 296 -63.50 31.96 39.02
CA THR A 296 -63.50 30.63 38.37
C THR A 296 -63.88 30.73 36.90
N LYS A 297 -64.84 31.58 36.51
CA LYS A 297 -65.12 31.84 35.08
C LYS A 297 -63.91 32.44 34.37
N LYS A 298 -63.19 33.42 34.96
CA LYS A 298 -61.95 33.94 34.38
C LYS A 298 -60.93 32.82 34.18
N ASN A 299 -60.67 32.03 35.22
CA ASN A 299 -59.72 30.92 35.19
C ASN A 299 -60.08 29.91 34.09
N VAL A 300 -61.34 29.48 34.01
CA VAL A 300 -61.83 28.59 32.95
C VAL A 300 -61.73 29.24 31.56
N THR A 301 -61.99 30.55 31.41
CA THR A 301 -61.78 31.21 30.11
C THR A 301 -60.30 31.32 29.73
N SER A 302 -59.39 31.55 30.67
CA SER A 302 -57.95 31.49 30.40
C SER A 302 -57.45 30.08 30.11
N GLU A 303 -58.02 29.06 30.75
CA GLU A 303 -57.73 27.64 30.49
C GLU A 303 -58.25 27.22 29.11
N VAL A 304 -59.47 27.61 28.73
CA VAL A 304 -60.01 27.38 27.37
C VAL A 304 -59.18 28.11 26.30
N VAL A 305 -58.73 29.35 26.55
CA VAL A 305 -57.81 30.04 25.63
C VAL A 305 -56.45 29.34 25.58
N HIS A 306 -55.89 28.91 26.71
CA HIS A 306 -54.63 28.17 26.75
C HIS A 306 -54.72 26.82 26.02
N LEU A 307 -55.82 26.08 26.18
CA LEU A 307 -56.09 24.83 25.45
C LEU A 307 -56.37 25.07 23.96
N SER A 308 -57.01 26.19 23.60
CA SER A 308 -57.18 26.59 22.19
C SER A 308 -55.82 26.87 21.55
N ASN A 309 -54.97 27.66 22.21
CA ASN A 309 -53.61 27.95 21.76
C ASN A 309 -52.78 26.67 21.67
N LYS A 310 -52.80 25.80 22.70
CA LYS A 310 -52.06 24.54 22.69
C LYS A 310 -52.56 23.57 21.60
N ASN A 311 -53.85 23.58 21.26
CA ASN A 311 -54.36 22.83 20.10
C ASN A 311 -53.92 23.45 18.76
N GLU A 312 -53.87 24.77 18.65
CA GLU A 312 -53.37 25.45 17.44
C GLU A 312 -51.86 25.22 17.26
N GLU A 313 -51.07 25.27 18.34
CA GLU A 313 -49.68 24.83 18.41
C GLU A 313 -49.54 23.36 17.97
N LEU A 314 -50.31 22.43 18.55
CA LEU A 314 -50.27 21.02 18.16
C LEU A 314 -50.66 20.79 16.69
N CYS A 315 -51.57 21.59 16.13
CA CYS A 315 -51.87 21.55 14.70
C CYS A 315 -50.73 22.12 13.84
N GLN A 316 -49.98 23.12 14.30
CA GLN A 316 -48.79 23.61 13.63
C GLN A 316 -47.65 22.57 13.70
N GLU A 317 -47.38 22.02 14.89
CA GLU A 317 -46.46 20.89 15.11
C GLU A 317 -46.78 19.71 14.17
N LEU A 318 -48.06 19.36 13.97
CA LEU A 318 -48.45 18.27 13.07
C LEU A 318 -48.18 18.59 11.59
N ASN A 319 -48.46 19.82 11.13
CA ASN A 319 -48.19 20.24 9.76
C ASN A 319 -46.68 20.34 9.46
N GLU A 320 -45.89 20.71 10.48
CA GLU A 320 -44.41 20.71 10.41
C GLU A 320 -43.87 19.27 10.32
N ILE A 321 -44.42 18.33 11.09
CA ILE A 321 -44.09 16.90 10.99
C ILE A 321 -44.39 16.35 9.59
N ASP A 322 -45.55 16.67 8.99
CA ASP A 322 -45.88 16.28 7.62
C ASP A 322 -44.92 16.89 6.58
N HIS A 323 -44.49 18.15 6.76
CA HIS A 323 -43.50 18.78 5.89
C HIS A 323 -42.11 18.15 6.05
N LEU A 324 -41.69 17.85 7.27
CA LEU A 324 -40.44 17.15 7.58
C LEU A 324 -40.42 15.73 6.98
N ALA A 325 -41.55 15.01 7.05
CA ALA A 325 -41.69 13.69 6.42
C ALA A 325 -41.48 13.78 4.90
N GLN A 326 -42.14 14.72 4.21
CA GLN A 326 -41.96 14.93 2.77
C GLN A 326 -40.55 15.44 2.39
N GLN A 327 -39.85 16.14 3.29
CA GLN A 327 -38.45 16.54 3.05
C GLN A 327 -37.49 15.36 3.23
N LEU A 328 -37.68 14.53 4.27
CA LEU A 328 -36.94 13.29 4.47
C LEU A 328 -37.11 12.32 3.30
N GLU A 329 -38.31 12.21 2.74
CA GLU A 329 -38.57 11.34 1.58
C GLU A 329 -37.82 11.82 0.33
N ARG A 330 -37.85 13.12 0.02
CA ARG A 330 -37.06 13.70 -1.09
C ARG A 330 -35.55 13.60 -0.86
N HIS A 331 -35.08 13.79 0.38
CA HIS A 331 -33.65 13.63 0.70
C HIS A 331 -33.20 12.18 0.54
N LYS A 332 -34.04 11.21 0.93
CA LYS A 332 -33.81 9.78 0.70
C LYS A 332 -33.74 9.46 -0.80
N GLU A 333 -34.62 10.01 -1.64
CA GLU A 333 -34.54 9.85 -3.10
C GLU A 333 -33.23 10.40 -3.67
N ILE A 334 -32.80 11.60 -3.26
CA ILE A 334 -31.54 12.21 -3.71
C ILE A 334 -30.33 11.36 -3.29
N VAL A 335 -30.29 10.88 -2.05
CA VAL A 335 -29.19 10.03 -1.54
C VAL A 335 -29.13 8.68 -2.26
N LEU A 336 -30.28 8.10 -2.60
CA LEU A 336 -30.34 6.89 -3.44
C LEU A 336 -29.85 7.17 -4.87
N GLU A 337 -30.24 8.29 -5.48
CA GLU A 337 -29.79 8.67 -6.83
C GLU A 337 -28.28 8.95 -6.88
N THR A 338 -27.66 9.48 -5.80
CA THR A 338 -26.20 9.60 -5.71
C THR A 338 -25.53 8.23 -5.52
N ALA A 339 -26.06 7.36 -4.65
CA ALA A 339 -25.52 6.03 -4.43
C ALA A 339 -25.57 5.17 -5.70
N ASP A 340 -26.67 5.21 -6.47
CA ASP A 340 -26.79 4.51 -7.76
C ASP A 340 -25.81 5.03 -8.82
N LYS A 341 -25.47 6.33 -8.80
CA LYS A 341 -24.43 6.91 -9.67
C LYS A 341 -23.04 6.42 -9.27
N GLU A 342 -22.70 6.49 -7.98
CA GLU A 342 -21.41 6.00 -7.45
C GLU A 342 -21.23 4.49 -7.72
N ILE A 343 -22.25 3.68 -7.47
CA ILE A 343 -22.28 2.25 -7.82
C ILE A 343 -22.15 2.05 -9.33
N GLY A 344 -22.77 2.91 -10.14
CA GLY A 344 -22.68 2.90 -11.61
C GLY A 344 -21.30 3.28 -12.15
N GLU A 345 -20.52 4.09 -11.41
CA GLU A 345 -19.14 4.43 -11.75
C GLU A 345 -18.16 3.35 -11.28
N ALA A 346 -18.34 2.83 -10.05
CA ALA A 346 -17.57 1.70 -9.53
C ALA A 346 -17.70 0.45 -10.43
N LYS A 347 -18.91 0.15 -10.95
CA LYS A 347 -19.11 -0.94 -11.93
C LYS A 347 -18.28 -0.74 -13.21
N LYS A 348 -18.25 0.48 -13.76
CA LYS A 348 -17.42 0.81 -14.95
C LYS A 348 -15.93 0.77 -14.65
N GLU A 349 -15.50 0.95 -13.40
CA GLU A 349 -14.11 0.80 -12.94
C GLU A 349 -13.72 -0.68 -12.87
N ILE A 350 -14.60 -1.51 -12.31
CA ILE A 350 -14.46 -2.97 -12.27
C ILE A 350 -14.38 -3.54 -13.69
N GLU A 351 -15.31 -3.19 -14.59
CA GLU A 351 -15.28 -3.61 -16.00
C GLU A 351 -13.96 -3.23 -16.70
N ARG A 352 -13.41 -2.04 -16.41
CA ARG A 352 -12.09 -1.61 -16.92
C ARG A 352 -10.95 -2.48 -16.37
N LYS A 353 -11.02 -2.87 -15.09
CA LYS A 353 -10.02 -3.73 -14.44
C LYS A 353 -10.12 -5.20 -14.88
N ASP A 354 -11.32 -5.72 -15.12
CA ASP A 354 -11.51 -7.06 -15.68
C ASP A 354 -10.92 -7.16 -17.09
N ILE A 355 -11.10 -6.12 -17.93
CA ILE A 355 -10.46 -6.03 -19.25
C ILE A 355 -8.92 -5.94 -19.11
N GLU A 356 -8.39 -5.18 -18.14
CA GLU A 356 -6.94 -5.11 -17.89
C GLU A 356 -6.37 -6.47 -17.45
N ILE A 357 -7.06 -7.18 -16.55
CA ILE A 357 -6.72 -8.53 -16.10
C ILE A 357 -6.74 -9.52 -17.27
N GLN A 358 -7.79 -9.53 -18.10
CA GLN A 358 -7.88 -10.43 -19.26
C GLN A 358 -6.72 -10.19 -20.25
N ASN A 359 -6.34 -8.92 -20.50
CA ASN A 359 -5.18 -8.60 -21.33
C ASN A 359 -3.87 -9.12 -20.71
N LEU A 360 -3.71 -9.01 -19.38
CA LEU A 360 -2.55 -9.57 -18.69
C LEU A 360 -2.52 -11.10 -18.76
N GLU A 361 -3.65 -11.79 -18.59
CA GLU A 361 -3.74 -13.24 -18.77
C GLU A 361 -3.39 -13.68 -20.21
N ASP A 362 -3.82 -12.93 -21.22
CA ASP A 362 -3.47 -13.15 -22.62
C ASP A 362 -1.98 -12.92 -22.92
N THR A 363 -1.30 -12.03 -22.18
CA THR A 363 0.18 -11.93 -22.26
C THR A 363 0.87 -13.08 -21.51
N ILE A 364 0.37 -13.48 -20.35
CA ILE A 364 0.93 -14.57 -19.54
C ILE A 364 0.81 -15.92 -20.26
N THR A 365 -0.33 -16.20 -20.91
CA THR A 365 -0.51 -17.42 -21.71
C THR A 365 0.40 -17.44 -22.94
N ARG A 366 0.57 -16.30 -23.61
CA ARG A 366 1.51 -16.14 -24.73
C ARG A 366 2.95 -16.38 -24.31
N LEU A 367 3.43 -15.71 -23.26
CA LEU A 367 4.78 -15.89 -22.70
C LEU A 367 5.02 -17.34 -22.22
N LYS A 368 4.01 -18.00 -21.62
CA LYS A 368 4.08 -19.43 -21.30
C LYS A 368 4.25 -20.30 -22.56
N SER A 369 3.55 -19.98 -23.66
CA SER A 369 3.67 -20.72 -24.92
C SER A 369 5.05 -20.53 -25.58
N GLU A 370 5.60 -19.31 -25.53
CA GLU A 370 6.95 -18.99 -26.02
C GLU A 370 8.02 -19.69 -25.18
N LEU A 371 7.90 -19.67 -23.85
CA LEU A 371 8.78 -20.42 -22.93
C LEU A 371 8.76 -21.94 -23.22
N CYS A 372 7.58 -22.51 -23.48
CA CYS A 372 7.45 -23.91 -23.88
C CYS A 372 8.06 -24.21 -25.26
N SER A 373 8.04 -23.26 -26.19
CA SER A 373 8.72 -23.38 -27.48
C SER A 373 10.25 -23.37 -27.31
N CYS A 374 10.79 -22.42 -26.54
CA CYS A 374 12.21 -22.34 -26.22
C CYS A 374 12.72 -23.58 -25.45
N ARG A 375 11.93 -24.16 -24.53
CA ARG A 375 12.27 -25.43 -23.88
C ARG A 375 12.40 -26.58 -24.88
N ARG A 376 11.41 -26.76 -25.76
CA ARG A 376 11.45 -27.78 -26.84
C ARG A 376 12.60 -27.58 -27.81
N GLN A 377 13.01 -26.34 -28.06
CA GLN A 377 14.18 -26.06 -28.89
C GLN A 377 15.50 -26.40 -28.17
N ASN A 378 15.62 -26.07 -26.88
CA ASN A 378 16.77 -26.46 -26.07
C ASN A 378 16.87 -27.98 -25.87
N GLU A 379 15.74 -28.68 -25.71
CA GLU A 379 15.66 -30.15 -25.66
C GLU A 379 16.24 -30.76 -26.94
N ARG A 380 15.77 -30.35 -28.12
CA ARG A 380 16.31 -30.80 -29.42
C ARG A 380 17.79 -30.48 -29.60
N LEU A 381 18.23 -29.27 -29.25
CA LEU A 381 19.65 -28.89 -29.35
C LEU A 381 20.52 -29.70 -28.38
N SER A 382 19.97 -30.17 -27.26
CA SER A 382 20.65 -31.08 -26.33
C SER A 382 20.72 -32.51 -26.88
N GLU A 383 19.66 -33.00 -27.53
CA GLU A 383 19.66 -34.28 -28.26
C GLU A 383 20.65 -34.28 -29.44
N GLU A 384 20.70 -33.18 -30.21
CA GLU A 384 21.67 -32.98 -31.29
C GLU A 384 23.12 -32.92 -30.75
N LEU A 385 23.36 -32.22 -29.64
CA LEU A 385 24.66 -32.19 -28.96
C LEU A 385 25.08 -33.57 -28.43
N PHE A 386 24.13 -34.34 -27.89
CA PHE A 386 24.39 -35.72 -27.43
C PHE A 386 24.78 -36.63 -28.60
N GLY A 387 24.02 -36.60 -29.70
CA GLY A 387 24.38 -37.33 -30.92
C GLY A 387 25.73 -36.91 -31.51
N LYS A 388 26.13 -35.64 -31.34
CA LYS A 388 27.48 -35.17 -31.74
C LYS A 388 28.59 -35.58 -30.77
N ALA A 389 28.28 -35.91 -29.52
CA ALA A 389 29.21 -36.55 -28.60
C ALA A 389 29.43 -38.02 -28.99
N ASP A 390 28.36 -38.76 -29.29
CA ASP A 390 28.43 -40.14 -29.79
C ASP A 390 29.22 -40.21 -31.11
N ASP A 391 28.94 -39.33 -32.08
CA ASP A 391 29.72 -39.22 -33.33
C ASP A 391 31.21 -39.00 -33.05
N LYS A 392 31.54 -38.14 -32.07
CA LYS A 392 32.92 -37.83 -31.68
C LYS A 392 33.62 -39.03 -31.05
N GLU A 393 32.97 -39.76 -30.13
CA GLU A 393 33.55 -40.96 -29.52
C GLU A 393 33.79 -42.06 -30.57
N ASN A 394 32.86 -42.23 -31.51
CA ASN A 394 33.05 -43.15 -32.65
C ASN A 394 34.22 -42.73 -33.56
N LEU A 395 34.41 -41.43 -33.81
CA LEU A 395 35.56 -40.91 -34.56
C LEU A 395 36.88 -41.04 -33.80
N GLU A 396 36.89 -40.86 -32.48
CA GLU A 396 38.06 -41.09 -31.63
C GLU A 396 38.43 -42.59 -31.58
N LEU A 397 37.46 -43.50 -31.53
CA LEU A 397 37.68 -44.94 -31.69
C LEU A 397 38.27 -45.28 -33.07
N LEU A 398 37.77 -44.67 -34.15
CA LEU A 398 38.28 -44.89 -35.50
C LEU A 398 39.71 -44.34 -35.68
N LEU A 399 40.00 -43.16 -35.12
CA LEU A 399 41.35 -42.57 -35.10
C LEU A 399 42.35 -43.45 -34.34
N ASN A 400 41.96 -43.98 -33.17
CA ASN A 400 42.79 -44.92 -32.41
C ASN A 400 43.08 -46.21 -33.20
N GLN A 401 42.11 -46.74 -33.96
CA GLN A 401 42.33 -47.90 -34.85
C GLN A 401 43.27 -47.56 -36.00
N LEU A 402 43.11 -46.39 -36.64
CA LEU A 402 43.99 -45.92 -37.72
C LEU A 402 45.42 -45.64 -37.21
N GLU A 403 45.59 -45.15 -35.99
CA GLU A 403 46.92 -44.93 -35.40
C GLU A 403 47.61 -46.26 -35.03
N GLN A 404 46.86 -47.28 -34.59
CA GLN A 404 47.41 -48.63 -34.41
C GLN A 404 47.81 -49.29 -35.74
N GLU A 405 47.00 -49.16 -36.80
CA GLU A 405 47.38 -49.65 -38.14
C GLU A 405 48.58 -48.88 -38.69
N LYS A 406 48.65 -47.56 -38.50
CA LYS A 406 49.81 -46.72 -38.83
C LYS A 406 51.06 -47.22 -38.10
N GLN A 407 51.01 -47.44 -36.78
CA GLN A 407 52.15 -47.98 -36.01
C GLN A 407 52.62 -49.34 -36.56
N ARG A 408 51.70 -50.29 -36.80
CA ARG A 408 52.00 -51.60 -37.42
C ARG A 408 52.62 -51.47 -38.83
N LEU A 409 52.25 -50.43 -39.58
CA LEU A 409 52.84 -50.14 -40.89
C LEU A 409 54.24 -49.52 -40.75
N THR A 410 54.45 -48.60 -39.79
CA THR A 410 55.78 -48.04 -39.47
C THR A 410 56.75 -49.15 -39.05
N GLU A 411 56.33 -50.03 -38.13
CA GLU A 411 57.10 -51.20 -37.69
C GLU A 411 57.45 -52.10 -38.89
N LYS A 412 56.52 -52.33 -39.82
CA LYS A 412 56.80 -53.10 -41.05
C LYS A 412 57.81 -52.39 -41.95
N THR A 413 57.70 -51.08 -42.16
CA THR A 413 58.67 -50.32 -42.96
C THR A 413 60.06 -50.31 -42.32
N GLU A 414 60.17 -50.13 -41.01
CA GLU A 414 61.45 -50.23 -40.29
C GLU A 414 62.05 -51.64 -40.41
N ASN A 415 61.24 -52.69 -40.29
CA ASN A 415 61.67 -54.08 -40.53
C ASN A 415 62.06 -54.35 -42.00
N PHE A 416 61.51 -53.63 -42.96
CA PHE A 416 61.94 -53.71 -44.36
C PHE A 416 63.23 -52.91 -44.60
N GLU A 417 63.38 -51.72 -44.03
CA GLU A 417 64.64 -50.95 -44.09
C GLU A 417 65.81 -51.70 -43.44
N ILE A 418 65.59 -52.39 -42.31
CA ILE A 418 66.63 -53.23 -41.68
C ILE A 418 67.07 -54.33 -42.64
N LYS A 419 66.12 -55.03 -43.28
CA LYS A 419 66.41 -56.07 -44.29
C LYS A 419 67.04 -55.50 -45.55
N GLU A 420 66.68 -54.29 -45.97
CA GLU A 420 67.31 -53.61 -47.09
C GLU A 420 68.75 -53.24 -46.75
N ARG A 421 69.02 -52.71 -45.55
CA ARG A 421 70.38 -52.45 -45.06
C ARG A 421 71.20 -53.74 -44.95
N GLU A 422 70.61 -54.85 -44.46
CA GLU A 422 71.24 -56.18 -44.46
C GLU A 422 71.57 -56.65 -45.88
N LEU A 423 70.63 -56.54 -46.83
CA LEU A 423 70.82 -56.91 -48.23
C LEU A 423 71.82 -56.01 -48.96
N VAL A 424 71.87 -54.71 -48.66
CA VAL A 424 72.87 -53.78 -49.21
C VAL A 424 74.25 -54.12 -48.67
N LEU A 425 74.39 -54.36 -47.35
CA LEU A 425 75.65 -54.82 -46.76
C LEU A 425 76.09 -56.19 -47.30
N GLU A 426 75.15 -57.07 -47.63
CA GLU A 426 75.43 -58.36 -48.28
C GLU A 426 75.85 -58.19 -49.76
N ILE A 427 75.22 -57.28 -50.50
CA ILE A 427 75.62 -56.91 -51.87
C ILE A 427 77.00 -56.25 -51.88
N GLU A 428 77.33 -55.42 -50.88
CA GLU A 428 78.66 -54.85 -50.71
C GLU A 428 79.70 -55.91 -50.29
N ARG A 429 79.31 -56.89 -49.45
CA ARG A 429 80.13 -58.08 -49.17
C ARG A 429 80.45 -58.85 -50.46
N MET A 430 79.43 -59.20 -51.25
CA MET A 430 79.62 -59.91 -52.51
C MET A 430 80.46 -59.10 -53.52
N ARG A 431 80.31 -57.77 -53.57
CA ARG A 431 81.15 -56.89 -54.40
C ARG A 431 82.61 -56.84 -53.95
N LEU A 432 82.89 -57.01 -52.66
CA LEU A 432 84.25 -57.04 -52.10
C LEU A 432 84.90 -58.44 -52.16
N GLU A 433 84.11 -59.51 -52.06
CA GLU A 433 84.60 -60.89 -52.07
C GLU A 433 84.70 -61.51 -53.50
N TYR A 434 83.92 -61.02 -54.48
CA TYR A 434 83.86 -61.59 -55.84
C TYR A 434 84.03 -60.54 -56.95
N GLY A 435 85.25 -60.04 -57.14
CA GLY A 435 85.59 -59.05 -58.17
C GLY A 435 85.76 -59.62 -59.60
N ILE A 436 84.76 -59.44 -60.47
CA ILE A 436 84.79 -59.65 -61.93
C ILE A 436 83.93 -58.53 -62.56
N ALA A 437 84.44 -57.50 -63.26
CA ALA A 437 85.23 -57.41 -64.49
C ALA A 437 84.41 -57.50 -65.81
N LEU A 438 84.46 -56.41 -66.60
CA LEU A 438 84.25 -56.29 -68.07
C LEU A 438 83.06 -57.03 -68.76
N GLY A 439 82.13 -56.28 -69.38
CA GLY A 439 81.17 -56.85 -70.33
C GLY A 439 80.21 -55.84 -70.97
N ASP A 440 79.93 -56.01 -72.27
CA ASP A 440 79.17 -55.09 -73.13
C ASP A 440 77.71 -55.59 -73.33
N LYS A 441 76.73 -54.67 -73.46
CA LYS A 441 75.36 -54.82 -74.02
C LYS A 441 74.45 -56.00 -73.58
N SER A 442 73.37 -55.67 -72.85
CA SER A 442 71.95 -55.97 -73.22
C SER A 442 70.97 -55.47 -72.13
N PRO A 443 69.69 -55.15 -72.44
CA PRO A 443 68.82 -54.39 -71.53
C PRO A 443 68.32 -55.21 -70.33
N SER A 444 68.48 -54.64 -69.13
CA SER A 444 67.94 -55.17 -67.88
C SER A 444 66.51 -54.64 -67.63
N ARG A 445 65.72 -55.35 -66.83
CA ARG A 445 64.37 -54.92 -66.37
C ARG A 445 64.36 -53.54 -65.71
N LEU A 446 65.51 -53.09 -65.18
CA LEU A 446 65.69 -51.77 -64.59
C LEU A 446 65.43 -50.64 -65.63
N ASP A 447 65.85 -50.84 -66.87
CA ASP A 447 65.71 -49.86 -67.96
C ASP A 447 64.23 -49.69 -68.37
N ALA A 448 63.47 -50.79 -68.37
CA ALA A 448 62.02 -50.76 -68.56
C ALA A 448 61.28 -50.08 -67.38
N PHE A 449 61.76 -50.24 -66.15
CA PHE A 449 61.19 -49.59 -64.96
C PHE A 449 61.48 -48.09 -64.92
N VAL A 450 62.70 -47.68 -65.25
CA VAL A 450 63.05 -46.26 -65.48
C VAL A 450 62.14 -45.68 -66.57
N LYS A 451 61.96 -46.39 -67.69
CA LYS A 451 61.09 -45.92 -68.78
C LYS A 451 59.63 -45.74 -68.37
N THR A 452 59.06 -46.62 -67.54
CA THR A 452 57.71 -46.38 -66.98
C THR A 452 57.64 -45.14 -66.08
N LEU A 453 58.69 -44.86 -65.29
CA LEU A 453 58.77 -43.62 -64.50
C LEU A 453 58.95 -42.37 -65.38
N GLU A 454 59.59 -42.49 -66.54
CA GLU A 454 59.65 -41.42 -67.54
C GLU A 454 58.30 -41.19 -68.24
N ASP A 455 57.59 -42.27 -68.60
CA ASP A 455 56.25 -42.19 -69.18
C ASP A 455 55.24 -41.57 -68.19
N ASP A 456 55.32 -41.91 -66.90
CA ASP A 456 54.53 -41.30 -65.81
C ASP A 456 54.89 -39.82 -65.61
N ARG A 457 56.19 -39.48 -65.53
CA ARG A 457 56.68 -38.09 -65.47
C ARG A 457 56.09 -37.26 -66.62
N ASP A 458 56.18 -37.78 -67.84
CA ASP A 458 55.75 -37.06 -69.03
C ASP A 458 54.23 -37.11 -69.21
N TYR A 459 53.50 -38.04 -68.58
CA TYR A 459 52.04 -37.98 -68.40
C TYR A 459 51.64 -36.79 -67.51
N TYR A 460 52.17 -36.68 -66.28
CA TYR A 460 51.85 -35.55 -65.39
C TYR A 460 52.27 -34.19 -65.98
N LYS A 461 53.37 -34.15 -66.73
CA LYS A 461 53.81 -32.96 -67.47
C LYS A 461 52.82 -32.54 -68.56
N ARG A 462 52.26 -33.49 -69.32
CA ARG A 462 51.21 -33.25 -70.32
C ARG A 462 49.91 -32.77 -69.67
N GLU A 463 49.54 -33.30 -68.51
CA GLU A 463 48.35 -32.87 -67.77
C GLU A 463 48.50 -31.43 -67.23
N LEU A 464 49.67 -31.07 -66.71
CA LEU A 464 50.00 -29.69 -66.34
C LEU A 464 49.92 -28.71 -67.54
N GLU A 465 50.44 -29.12 -68.70
CA GLU A 465 50.29 -28.34 -69.93
C GLU A 465 48.84 -28.22 -70.41
N TYR A 466 48.02 -29.25 -70.24
CA TYR A 466 46.60 -29.24 -70.58
C TYR A 466 45.83 -28.25 -69.70
N LEU A 467 46.07 -28.28 -68.38
CA LEU A 467 45.52 -27.31 -67.43
C LEU A 467 45.97 -25.87 -67.72
N GLN A 468 47.24 -25.65 -68.06
CA GLN A 468 47.71 -24.32 -68.50
C GLN A 468 47.05 -23.85 -69.82
N LYS A 469 46.75 -24.78 -70.75
CA LYS A 469 46.08 -24.46 -72.02
C LYS A 469 44.59 -24.12 -71.83
N MET A 470 43.92 -24.66 -70.80
CA MET A 470 42.56 -24.24 -70.43
C MET A 470 42.49 -22.79 -69.93
N ILE A 471 43.48 -22.33 -69.16
CA ILE A 471 43.48 -20.99 -68.54
C ILE A 471 43.69 -19.87 -69.59
N LYS A 472 44.32 -20.15 -70.74
CA LYS A 472 44.70 -19.13 -71.75
C LYS A 472 43.62 -18.77 -72.79
N ARG A 473 42.31 -18.84 -72.47
CA ARG A 473 41.22 -18.49 -73.41
C ARG A 473 40.12 -17.56 -72.88
N ARG A 474 40.43 -16.27 -72.71
CA ARG A 474 39.56 -15.16 -73.17
C ARG A 474 40.38 -13.86 -73.37
N PRO A 475 40.00 -12.98 -74.32
CA PRO A 475 40.86 -11.87 -74.75
C PRO A 475 40.61 -10.56 -73.98
N SER A 476 41.63 -9.70 -73.97
CA SER A 476 41.57 -8.32 -73.47
C SER A 476 41.21 -7.32 -74.58
N PRO A 477 40.56 -6.19 -74.25
CA PRO A 477 40.53 -5.00 -75.08
C PRO A 477 41.40 -3.88 -74.47
N SER A 478 42.45 -3.46 -75.17
CA SER A 478 43.28 -2.30 -74.79
C SER A 478 43.43 -1.33 -75.95
N ARG A 479 43.22 -0.02 -75.72
CA ARG A 479 43.54 1.06 -76.66
C ARG A 479 43.54 2.44 -75.98
N ARG A 480 44.48 3.30 -76.40
CA ARG A 480 44.78 4.68 -75.94
C ARG A 480 45.51 4.72 -74.58
N THR A 481 46.73 5.25 -74.38
CA THR A 481 47.48 6.43 -74.89
C THR A 481 46.99 7.80 -74.34
N PRO A 482 47.89 8.75 -74.00
CA PRO A 482 48.96 8.62 -72.99
C PRO A 482 49.20 9.91 -72.16
N GLU A 483 48.86 9.98 -70.88
CA GLU A 483 49.20 11.15 -70.04
C GLU A 483 49.72 10.79 -68.63
N LYS A 484 51.05 10.88 -68.47
CA LYS A 484 51.82 11.60 -67.42
C LYS A 484 53.27 11.13 -67.41
N SER A 485 54.22 12.05 -67.36
CA SER A 485 55.64 11.79 -67.72
C SER A 485 56.65 12.31 -66.68
N GLU A 486 56.26 12.34 -65.40
CA GLU A 486 57.07 12.95 -64.34
C GLU A 486 57.61 11.91 -63.34
N ASP A 487 56.76 11.00 -62.83
CA ASP A 487 57.14 10.03 -61.79
C ASP A 487 58.34 9.12 -62.17
N LEU A 488 58.41 8.67 -63.43
CA LEU A 488 59.53 7.85 -63.93
C LEU A 488 60.90 8.55 -63.82
N ARG A 489 60.94 9.89 -63.80
CA ARG A 489 62.20 10.66 -63.71
C ARG A 489 62.73 10.82 -62.29
N LEU A 490 61.94 10.52 -61.27
CA LEU A 490 62.37 10.50 -59.88
C LEU A 490 62.92 9.11 -59.52
N ILE A 491 62.11 8.07 -59.71
CA ILE A 491 62.45 6.67 -59.37
C ILE A 491 63.74 6.20 -60.07
N THR A 492 63.98 6.65 -61.32
CA THR A 492 65.22 6.33 -62.04
C THR A 492 66.47 6.88 -61.34
N ARG A 493 66.40 8.10 -60.77
CA ARG A 493 67.53 8.72 -60.06
C ARG A 493 67.80 8.04 -58.73
N GLU A 494 66.76 7.78 -57.95
CA GLU A 494 66.87 7.10 -56.65
C GLU A 494 67.51 5.70 -56.82
N ARG A 495 67.13 4.98 -57.88
CA ARG A 495 67.76 3.69 -58.24
C ARG A 495 69.22 3.83 -58.64
N ASP A 496 69.57 4.83 -59.47
CA ASP A 496 70.96 5.04 -59.92
C ASP A 496 71.87 5.51 -58.78
N GLU A 497 71.35 6.29 -57.82
CA GLU A 497 72.07 6.71 -56.61
C GLU A 497 72.29 5.55 -55.62
N LEU A 498 71.30 4.69 -55.41
CA LEU A 498 71.43 3.47 -54.61
C LEU A 498 72.42 2.47 -55.22
N GLN A 499 72.37 2.26 -56.55
CA GLN A 499 73.34 1.45 -57.28
C GLN A 499 74.76 2.01 -57.12
N SER A 500 74.92 3.34 -57.25
CA SER A 500 76.20 4.03 -57.09
C SER A 500 76.78 3.95 -55.67
N MET A 501 75.97 3.72 -54.63
CA MET A 501 76.44 3.45 -53.27
C MET A 501 76.90 2.00 -53.10
N LEU A 502 76.17 1.02 -53.65
CA LEU A 502 76.58 -0.41 -53.62
C LEU A 502 77.93 -0.63 -54.32
N ASP A 503 78.10 -0.09 -55.53
CA ASP A 503 79.36 -0.09 -56.29
C ASP A 503 80.54 0.49 -55.49
N ARG A 504 80.28 1.43 -54.57
CA ARG A 504 81.30 2.04 -53.71
C ARG A 504 81.62 1.14 -52.50
N PHE A 505 80.63 0.55 -51.86
CA PHE A 505 80.86 -0.40 -50.76
C PHE A 505 81.61 -1.65 -51.21
N GLU A 506 81.30 -2.20 -52.39
CA GLU A 506 82.02 -3.36 -52.92
C GLU A 506 83.49 -3.05 -53.24
N LYS A 507 83.78 -1.89 -53.86
CA LYS A 507 85.16 -1.43 -54.07
C LYS A 507 85.91 -1.23 -52.75
N HIS A 508 85.28 -0.62 -51.75
CA HIS A 508 85.91 -0.43 -50.44
C HIS A 508 86.17 -1.77 -49.73
N MET A 509 85.31 -2.77 -49.90
CA MET A 509 85.53 -4.12 -49.38
C MET A 509 86.74 -4.79 -50.05
N ILE A 510 86.92 -4.62 -51.36
CA ILE A 510 88.09 -5.12 -52.11
C ILE A 510 89.37 -4.37 -51.68
N GLU A 511 89.31 -3.05 -51.52
CA GLU A 511 90.42 -2.23 -51.02
C GLU A 511 90.85 -2.69 -49.62
N ILE A 512 89.92 -2.86 -48.67
CA ILE A 512 90.20 -3.36 -47.31
C ILE A 512 90.86 -4.75 -47.36
N GLN A 513 90.38 -5.67 -48.21
CA GLN A 513 91.02 -6.99 -48.37
C GLN A 513 92.43 -6.92 -48.97
N SER A 514 92.72 -5.90 -49.79
CA SER A 514 94.07 -5.66 -50.31
C SER A 514 95.00 -5.04 -49.25
N SER A 515 94.50 -4.06 -48.49
CA SER A 515 95.23 -3.38 -47.41
C SER A 515 95.60 -4.35 -46.29
N VAL A 516 94.70 -5.25 -45.88
CA VAL A 516 95.02 -6.29 -44.89
C VAL A 516 96.15 -7.21 -45.36
N LYS A 517 96.23 -7.54 -46.66
CA LYS A 517 97.32 -8.35 -47.23
C LYS A 517 98.64 -7.58 -47.27
N LEU A 518 98.63 -6.29 -47.64
CA LEU A 518 99.81 -5.42 -47.63
C LEU A 518 100.34 -5.22 -46.20
N LEU A 519 99.48 -4.83 -45.25
CA LEU A 519 99.86 -4.63 -43.84
C LEU A 519 100.39 -5.92 -43.18
N THR A 520 99.88 -7.09 -43.59
CA THR A 520 100.43 -8.40 -43.16
C THR A 520 101.87 -8.57 -43.64
N ALA A 521 102.15 -8.27 -44.92
CA ALA A 521 103.50 -8.35 -45.48
C ALA A 521 104.46 -7.27 -44.94
N GLU A 522 103.96 -6.06 -44.67
CA GLU A 522 104.76 -4.98 -44.07
C GLU A 522 105.12 -5.26 -42.62
N ARG A 523 104.19 -5.78 -41.80
CA ARG A 523 104.46 -6.29 -40.45
C ARG A 523 105.62 -7.29 -40.45
N ASP A 524 105.55 -8.30 -41.33
CA ASP A 524 106.54 -9.37 -41.38
C ASP A 524 107.91 -8.87 -41.88
N ARG A 525 107.91 -7.89 -42.79
CA ARG A 525 109.12 -7.18 -43.25
C ARG A 525 109.73 -6.28 -42.17
N LEU A 526 108.91 -5.57 -41.40
CA LEU A 526 109.35 -4.71 -40.29
C LEU A 526 109.96 -5.52 -39.15
N ASN A 527 109.43 -6.70 -38.82
CA ASN A 527 110.01 -7.60 -37.84
C ASN A 527 111.45 -7.99 -38.21
N ILE A 528 111.68 -8.38 -39.47
CA ILE A 528 113.01 -8.74 -39.99
C ILE A 528 113.98 -7.54 -39.91
N LEU A 529 113.52 -6.33 -40.26
CA LEU A 529 114.33 -5.11 -40.17
C LEU A 529 114.64 -4.69 -38.72
N TYR A 530 113.74 -4.98 -37.78
CA TYR A 530 113.93 -4.69 -36.36
C TYR A 530 115.01 -5.58 -35.73
N GLU A 531 115.02 -6.88 -36.04
CA GLU A 531 116.08 -7.82 -35.62
C GLU A 531 117.46 -7.45 -36.21
N GLN A 532 117.48 -6.97 -37.46
CA GLN A 532 118.69 -6.45 -38.11
C GLN A 532 119.19 -5.15 -37.45
N SER A 533 118.28 -4.21 -37.14
CA SER A 533 118.63 -2.96 -36.45
C SER A 533 119.22 -3.21 -35.05
N GLN A 534 118.62 -4.11 -34.27
CA GLN A 534 119.11 -4.44 -32.93
C GLN A 534 120.45 -5.17 -32.93
N SER A 535 120.81 -5.89 -34.00
CA SER A 535 122.13 -6.51 -34.12
C SER A 535 123.22 -5.52 -34.57
N GLU A 536 122.91 -4.55 -35.44
CA GLU A 536 123.87 -3.49 -35.83
C GLU A 536 124.15 -2.47 -34.72
N LEU A 537 123.14 -2.05 -33.95
CA LEU A 537 123.32 -1.08 -32.86
C LEU A 537 124.24 -1.63 -31.75
N ASN A 538 124.21 -2.95 -31.54
CA ASN A 538 125.13 -3.67 -30.65
C ASN A 538 126.55 -3.86 -31.22
N ARG A 539 126.78 -3.65 -32.52
CA ARG A 539 128.12 -3.55 -33.12
C ARG A 539 128.72 -2.17 -32.88
N LEU A 540 128.01 -1.11 -33.26
CA LEU A 540 128.49 0.28 -33.24
C LEU A 540 128.82 0.82 -31.83
N ARG A 541 128.23 0.25 -30.76
CA ARG A 541 128.57 0.61 -29.37
C ARG A 541 129.97 0.17 -28.89
N ARG A 542 130.80 -0.49 -29.72
CA ARG A 542 132.12 -1.01 -29.30
C ARG A 542 133.37 -0.36 -29.91
N GLU A 543 133.25 0.46 -30.96
CA GLU A 543 134.41 0.72 -31.86
C GLU A 543 134.89 2.19 -31.91
N ALA A 544 134.31 3.11 -31.12
CA ALA A 544 134.50 4.56 -31.29
C ALA A 544 135.37 5.28 -30.22
N LYS A 545 136.58 4.78 -29.91
CA LYS A 545 137.60 5.51 -29.10
C LYS A 545 139.03 4.98 -29.33
N HIS A 546 139.86 5.57 -30.20
CA HIS A 546 141.35 5.55 -30.14
C HIS A 546 142.04 6.40 -31.26
N HIS A 547 143.06 7.22 -30.89
CA HIS A 547 144.29 7.60 -31.64
C HIS A 547 144.30 8.51 -32.92
N LEU A 548 145.40 9.18 -33.38
CA LEU A 548 146.67 9.75 -32.78
C LEU A 548 147.64 10.44 -33.84
N VAL A 549 148.45 11.47 -33.47
CA VAL A 549 149.75 11.97 -34.10
C VAL A 549 149.72 12.56 -35.55
N SER A 550 150.51 13.55 -36.08
CA SER A 550 151.86 14.20 -35.93
C SER A 550 152.98 13.63 -36.87
N GLN A 551 154.12 14.26 -37.29
CA GLN A 551 154.89 15.48 -36.89
C GLN A 551 155.99 15.89 -37.95
N SER A 552 156.58 17.12 -37.88
CA SER A 552 157.93 17.56 -38.40
C SER A 552 158.14 17.84 -39.93
N HIS A 553 159.19 18.50 -40.48
CA HIS A 553 160.39 19.20 -39.95
C HIS A 553 161.00 20.35 -40.87
N MET A 554 162.28 20.74 -40.70
CA MET A 554 162.97 22.00 -41.12
C MET A 554 163.74 22.01 -42.47
N GLY A 555 164.16 23.20 -42.97
CA GLY A 555 165.23 23.40 -43.98
C GLY A 555 165.48 24.86 -44.43
N GLU A 556 166.74 25.30 -44.53
CA GLU A 556 167.22 26.63 -45.00
C GLU A 556 167.37 26.65 -46.54
N ASP A 557 167.07 27.70 -47.33
CA ASP A 557 167.37 29.14 -47.36
C ASP A 557 168.66 29.49 -48.15
N GLY A 558 168.58 30.43 -49.11
CA GLY A 558 169.72 30.74 -50.01
C GLY A 558 169.44 31.27 -51.43
N ASP A 559 168.19 31.33 -51.91
CA ASP A 559 167.84 31.85 -53.26
C ASP A 559 166.63 32.80 -53.19
N VAL A 560 166.74 33.76 -52.27
CA VAL A 560 165.61 34.46 -51.59
C VAL A 560 164.63 35.14 -52.55
N ALA A 561 165.11 35.76 -53.63
CA ALA A 561 164.24 36.46 -54.59
C ALA A 561 163.33 35.53 -55.42
N LEU A 562 163.76 34.29 -55.68
CA LEU A 562 162.93 33.26 -56.33
C LEU A 562 162.07 32.49 -55.31
N ALA A 563 162.55 32.39 -54.07
CA ALA A 563 161.78 31.81 -52.97
C ALA A 563 160.48 32.58 -52.72
N ASP A 564 160.52 33.91 -52.65
CA ASP A 564 159.33 34.73 -52.31
C ASP A 564 158.22 34.66 -53.36
N PHE A 565 158.54 34.64 -54.66
CA PHE A 565 157.51 34.48 -55.70
C PHE A 565 156.86 33.08 -55.64
N ARG A 566 157.64 32.04 -55.30
CA ARG A 566 157.12 30.68 -55.06
C ARG A 566 156.31 30.63 -53.76
N ARG A 567 156.70 31.36 -52.71
CA ARG A 567 155.98 31.52 -51.43
C ARG A 567 154.59 32.10 -51.67
N LEU A 568 154.51 33.20 -52.44
CA LEU A 568 153.25 33.87 -52.79
C LEU A 568 152.33 33.00 -53.67
N MET A 569 152.89 32.20 -54.58
CA MET A 569 152.13 31.20 -55.33
C MET A 569 151.62 30.07 -54.44
N ALA A 570 152.45 29.51 -53.57
CA ALA A 570 152.06 28.47 -52.61
C ALA A 570 151.04 28.97 -51.58
N GLU A 571 151.09 30.23 -51.15
CA GLU A 571 150.07 30.86 -50.30
C GLU A 571 148.75 31.05 -51.06
N LYS A 572 148.79 31.52 -52.31
CA LYS A 572 147.61 31.63 -53.19
C LYS A 572 146.97 30.28 -53.49
N GLU A 573 147.77 29.22 -53.61
CA GLU A 573 147.30 27.84 -53.79
C GLU A 573 146.79 27.24 -52.47
N SER A 574 147.45 27.50 -51.33
CA SER A 574 146.93 27.16 -49.99
C SER A 574 145.61 27.86 -49.69
N LEU A 575 145.44 29.12 -50.09
CA LEU A 575 144.19 29.87 -49.94
C LEU A 575 143.08 29.35 -50.87
N ARG A 576 143.42 28.90 -52.10
CA ARG A 576 142.49 28.17 -52.97
C ARG A 576 142.07 26.84 -52.37
N GLU A 577 143.00 26.05 -51.85
CA GLU A 577 142.70 24.75 -51.25
C GLU A 577 141.86 24.92 -49.98
N LYS A 578 142.17 25.92 -49.13
CA LYS A 578 141.35 26.30 -47.96
C LYS A 578 139.95 26.76 -48.37
N LEU A 579 139.82 27.63 -49.38
CA LEU A 579 138.52 28.08 -49.87
C LEU A 579 137.70 26.93 -50.46
N LYS A 580 138.34 26.01 -51.17
CA LYS A 580 137.73 24.78 -51.70
C LYS A 580 137.26 23.86 -50.58
N ILE A 581 138.11 23.56 -49.60
CA ILE A 581 137.75 22.73 -48.43
C ILE A 581 136.62 23.40 -47.63
N GLN A 582 136.63 24.72 -47.47
CA GLN A 582 135.56 25.46 -46.82
C GLN A 582 134.25 25.44 -47.63
N GLN A 583 134.32 25.52 -48.96
CA GLN A 583 133.17 25.40 -49.86
C GLN A 583 132.60 23.97 -49.86
N GLU A 584 133.45 22.95 -49.85
CA GLU A 584 133.08 21.54 -49.76
C GLU A 584 132.44 21.22 -48.40
N ALA A 585 132.99 21.75 -47.30
CA ALA A 585 132.40 21.67 -45.97
C ALA A 585 131.03 22.37 -45.91
N ALA A 586 130.92 23.60 -46.42
CA ALA A 586 129.65 24.34 -46.47
C ALA A 586 128.61 23.67 -47.39
N ASN A 587 129.03 23.03 -48.48
CA ASN A 587 128.15 22.24 -49.34
C ASN A 587 127.67 20.96 -48.63
N LEU A 588 128.53 20.29 -47.86
CA LEU A 588 128.18 19.11 -47.07
C LEU A 588 127.24 19.46 -45.90
N GLU A 589 127.48 20.57 -45.22
CA GLU A 589 126.59 21.12 -44.18
C GLU A 589 125.24 21.52 -44.77
N LYS A 590 125.22 22.24 -45.90
CA LYS A 590 123.98 22.55 -46.64
C LYS A 590 123.23 21.28 -47.06
N SER A 591 123.92 20.24 -47.52
CA SER A 591 123.31 18.96 -47.90
C SER A 591 122.65 18.26 -46.72
N LYS A 592 123.27 18.30 -45.53
CA LYS A 592 122.67 17.81 -44.28
C LYS A 592 121.45 18.64 -43.91
N MET A 593 121.57 19.97 -43.84
CA MET A 593 120.44 20.85 -43.52
C MET A 593 119.26 20.65 -44.49
N GLN A 594 119.51 20.40 -45.78
CA GLN A 594 118.44 20.07 -46.74
C GLN A 594 117.82 18.69 -46.50
N HIS A 595 118.59 17.68 -46.07
CA HIS A 595 118.07 16.38 -45.67
C HIS A 595 117.22 16.48 -44.39
N ASP A 596 117.75 17.16 -43.36
CA ASP A 596 117.09 17.39 -42.08
C ASP A 596 115.77 18.17 -42.28
N ILE A 597 115.75 19.18 -43.16
CA ILE A 597 114.53 19.90 -43.57
C ILE A 597 113.53 18.94 -44.25
N SER A 598 113.96 18.12 -45.21
CA SER A 598 113.06 17.16 -45.87
C SER A 598 112.50 16.11 -44.91
N GLU A 599 113.29 15.66 -43.93
CA GLU A 599 112.82 14.74 -42.88
C GLU A 599 111.79 15.43 -41.97
N LEU A 600 112.03 16.68 -41.55
CA LEU A 600 111.07 17.47 -40.78
C LEU A 600 109.79 17.77 -41.57
N GLU A 601 109.87 18.08 -42.87
CA GLU A 601 108.71 18.28 -43.75
C GLU A 601 107.86 17.02 -43.88
N ASN A 602 108.48 15.85 -44.03
CA ASN A 602 107.78 14.55 -44.06
C ASN A 602 107.10 14.24 -42.71
N ASN A 603 107.81 14.46 -41.59
CA ASN A 603 107.25 14.27 -40.25
C ASN A 603 106.05 15.21 -39.99
N ILE A 604 106.13 16.47 -40.43
CA ILE A 604 105.00 17.42 -40.36
C ILE A 604 103.82 16.90 -41.17
N GLN A 605 104.02 16.46 -42.42
CA GLN A 605 102.95 15.90 -43.25
C GLN A 605 102.29 14.68 -42.61
N GLN A 606 103.07 13.78 -42.01
CA GLN A 606 102.53 12.62 -41.28
C GLN A 606 101.66 13.07 -40.08
N PHE A 607 102.16 13.98 -39.23
CA PHE A 607 101.37 14.51 -38.11
C PHE A 607 100.12 15.29 -38.58
N GLU A 608 100.16 15.92 -39.75
CA GLU A 608 98.97 16.58 -40.32
C GLU A 608 97.92 15.58 -40.83
N LEU A 609 98.34 14.41 -41.35
CA LEU A 609 97.45 13.29 -41.71
C LEU A 609 96.82 12.67 -40.45
N GLU A 610 97.63 12.27 -39.47
CA GLU A 610 97.17 11.73 -38.19
C GLU A 610 96.17 12.67 -37.50
N ARG A 611 96.44 13.98 -37.51
CA ARG A 611 95.54 15.04 -37.01
C ARG A 611 94.21 15.12 -37.78
N CYS A 612 94.19 14.79 -39.07
CA CYS A 612 92.96 14.75 -39.88
C CYS A 612 92.15 13.48 -39.59
N GLU A 613 92.79 12.32 -39.43
CA GLU A 613 92.14 11.07 -39.01
C GLU A 613 91.54 11.17 -37.60
N LEU A 614 92.27 11.78 -36.65
CA LEU A 614 91.77 12.08 -35.31
C LEU A 614 90.58 13.05 -35.34
N LYS A 615 90.56 14.05 -36.24
CA LYS A 615 89.37 14.90 -36.43
C LYS A 615 88.16 14.15 -37.01
N SER A 616 88.40 13.21 -37.92
CA SER A 616 87.35 12.37 -38.51
C SER A 616 86.71 11.46 -37.44
N THR A 617 87.53 10.70 -36.71
CA THR A 617 87.09 9.81 -35.63
C THR A 617 86.39 10.56 -34.49
N ILE A 618 86.88 11.74 -34.08
CA ILE A 618 86.19 12.61 -33.11
C ILE A 618 84.81 13.06 -33.61
N SER A 619 84.64 13.27 -34.92
CA SER A 619 83.35 13.68 -35.50
C SER A 619 82.34 12.52 -35.48
N ILE A 620 82.77 11.32 -35.89
CA ILE A 620 81.95 10.09 -35.81
C ILE A 620 81.55 9.79 -34.35
N LEU A 621 82.47 9.95 -33.39
CA LEU A 621 82.17 9.74 -31.96
C LEU A 621 81.16 10.77 -31.43
N LYS A 622 81.22 12.04 -31.86
CA LYS A 622 80.22 13.06 -31.50
C LYS A 622 78.83 12.73 -32.05
N GLU A 623 78.73 12.27 -33.29
CA GLU A 623 77.46 11.82 -33.87
C GLU A 623 76.93 10.58 -33.14
N ARG A 624 77.80 9.63 -32.77
CA ARG A 624 77.40 8.47 -31.97
C ARG A 624 76.88 8.86 -30.59
N ILE A 625 77.58 9.76 -29.88
CA ILE A 625 77.09 10.32 -28.60
C ILE A 625 75.72 10.97 -28.79
N LYS A 626 75.54 11.83 -29.79
CA LYS A 626 74.27 12.50 -30.08
C LYS A 626 73.14 11.52 -30.42
N SER A 627 73.44 10.39 -31.06
CA SER A 627 72.46 9.31 -31.29
C SER A 627 72.01 8.66 -29.98
N LEU A 628 72.95 8.37 -29.08
CA LEU A 628 72.69 7.74 -27.79
C LEU A 628 71.96 8.68 -26.83
N GLU A 629 72.28 9.99 -26.84
CA GLU A 629 71.53 11.01 -26.10
C GLU A 629 70.06 11.08 -26.53
N ASN A 630 69.79 10.96 -27.84
CA ASN A 630 68.43 10.96 -28.38
C ASN A 630 67.68 9.67 -28.04
N GLU A 631 68.33 8.50 -28.10
CA GLU A 631 67.74 7.24 -27.62
C GLU A 631 67.43 7.29 -26.12
N LEU A 632 68.35 7.83 -25.31
CA LEU A 632 68.18 7.95 -23.86
C LEU A 632 67.01 8.90 -23.51
N LYS A 633 66.88 10.04 -24.22
CA LYS A 633 65.70 10.91 -24.11
C LYS A 633 64.41 10.19 -24.50
N LEU A 634 64.40 9.44 -25.60
CA LEU A 634 63.22 8.67 -26.03
C LEU A 634 62.83 7.60 -25.01
N LYS A 635 63.81 6.91 -24.40
CA LYS A 635 63.60 5.93 -23.33
C LYS A 635 63.11 6.59 -22.04
N SER A 636 63.66 7.73 -21.66
CA SER A 636 63.24 8.52 -20.49
C SER A 636 61.78 9.00 -20.62
N ASN A 637 61.41 9.55 -21.78
CA ASN A 637 60.04 9.98 -22.05
C ASN A 637 59.05 8.80 -22.02
N LYS A 638 59.43 7.64 -22.56
CA LYS A 638 58.60 6.42 -22.47
C LYS A 638 58.47 5.92 -21.04
N LEU A 639 59.53 6.00 -20.23
CA LEU A 639 59.49 5.61 -18.81
C LEU A 639 58.55 6.53 -18.01
N MET A 640 58.65 7.84 -18.24
CA MET A 640 57.74 8.85 -17.67
C MET A 640 56.29 8.54 -18.04
N GLN A 641 55.99 8.36 -19.32
CA GLN A 641 54.64 8.02 -19.78
C GLN A 641 54.11 6.74 -19.11
N THR A 642 54.89 5.66 -19.06
CA THR A 642 54.44 4.44 -18.35
C THR A 642 54.27 4.60 -16.84
N SER A 643 54.95 5.58 -16.22
CA SER A 643 54.75 5.94 -14.81
C SER A 643 53.46 6.73 -14.62
N ASP A 644 53.17 7.66 -15.54
CA ASP A 644 51.95 8.47 -15.53
C ASP A 644 50.72 7.58 -15.78
N ASP A 645 50.78 6.68 -16.77
CA ASP A 645 49.78 5.64 -17.04
C ASP A 645 49.55 4.76 -15.79
N SER A 646 50.63 4.31 -15.14
CA SER A 646 50.55 3.54 -13.88
C SER A 646 49.93 4.33 -12.73
N SER A 647 50.06 5.66 -12.71
CA SER A 647 49.41 6.52 -11.71
C SER A 647 47.91 6.67 -11.98
N GLN A 648 47.51 6.76 -13.26
CA GLN A 648 46.11 6.82 -13.68
C GLN A 648 45.38 5.53 -13.33
N PHE A 649 45.91 4.36 -13.70
CA PHE A 649 45.33 3.06 -13.33
C PHE A 649 45.20 2.86 -11.81
N LYS A 650 46.10 3.43 -11.00
CA LYS A 650 45.98 3.42 -9.53
C LYS A 650 44.83 4.31 -9.04
N ALA A 651 44.66 5.51 -9.62
CA ALA A 651 43.56 6.39 -9.29
C ALA A 651 42.19 5.77 -9.67
N GLU A 652 42.11 5.14 -10.85
CA GLU A 652 40.94 4.37 -11.29
C GLU A 652 40.62 3.21 -10.35
N LEU A 653 41.62 2.41 -9.96
CA LEU A 653 41.43 1.31 -8.99
C LEU A 653 40.96 1.81 -7.62
N CYS A 654 41.48 2.93 -7.13
CA CYS A 654 40.99 3.55 -5.89
C CYS A 654 39.55 4.07 -6.02
N SER A 655 39.18 4.63 -7.18
CA SER A 655 37.80 5.08 -7.46
C SER A 655 36.82 3.90 -7.52
N LEU A 656 37.19 2.81 -8.21
CA LEU A 656 36.41 1.58 -8.27
C LEU A 656 36.26 0.90 -6.90
N HIS A 657 37.31 0.91 -6.06
CA HIS A 657 37.23 0.40 -4.70
C HIS A 657 36.24 1.21 -3.84
N LEU A 658 36.27 2.55 -3.93
CA LEU A 658 35.35 3.41 -3.21
C LEU A 658 33.90 3.22 -3.67
N LEU A 659 33.68 3.08 -4.98
CA LEU A 659 32.36 2.75 -5.54
C LEU A 659 31.87 1.38 -5.07
N ASN A 660 32.76 0.38 -4.99
CA ASN A 660 32.41 -0.95 -4.51
C ASN A 660 32.06 -0.96 -3.01
N GLU A 661 32.78 -0.19 -2.17
CA GLU A 661 32.37 0.03 -0.77
C GLU A 661 31.01 0.72 -0.65
N GLN A 662 30.72 1.71 -1.50
CA GLN A 662 29.41 2.39 -1.51
C GLN A 662 28.30 1.42 -1.91
N LEU A 663 28.49 0.65 -2.98
CA LEU A 663 27.55 -0.40 -3.41
C LEU A 663 27.33 -1.42 -2.30
N GLN A 664 28.39 -1.92 -1.67
CA GLN A 664 28.27 -2.90 -0.59
C GLN A 664 27.50 -2.34 0.62
N ARG A 665 27.77 -1.10 1.05
CA ARG A 665 26.97 -0.43 2.10
C ARG A 665 25.49 -0.30 1.69
N THR A 666 25.18 0.05 0.44
CA THR A 666 23.78 0.10 -0.01
C THR A 666 23.10 -1.28 -0.06
N VAL A 667 23.86 -2.35 -0.32
CA VAL A 667 23.34 -3.72 -0.23
C VAL A 667 23.07 -4.11 1.23
N GLU A 668 23.96 -3.77 2.15
CA GLU A 668 23.79 -3.99 3.60
C GLU A 668 22.58 -3.22 4.15
N ASP A 669 22.41 -1.93 3.79
CA ASP A 669 21.23 -1.11 4.13
C ASP A 669 19.93 -1.70 3.55
N LEU A 670 19.95 -2.15 2.30
CA LEU A 670 18.78 -2.76 1.66
C LEU A 670 18.42 -4.12 2.28
N GLN A 671 19.41 -4.93 2.68
CA GLN A 671 19.20 -6.19 3.39
C GLN A 671 18.63 -5.95 4.80
N HIS A 672 19.15 -4.98 5.54
CA HIS A 672 18.61 -4.59 6.84
C HIS A 672 17.17 -4.08 6.73
N ARG A 673 16.89 -3.22 5.74
CA ARG A 673 15.54 -2.71 5.46
C ARG A 673 14.56 -3.80 4.99
N LEU A 674 15.04 -4.82 4.27
CA LEU A 674 14.27 -6.00 3.92
C LEU A 674 13.93 -6.84 5.16
N SER A 675 14.88 -7.04 6.08
CA SER A 675 14.62 -7.75 7.34
C SER A 675 13.51 -7.08 8.13
N LEU A 676 13.61 -5.77 8.37
CA LEU A 676 12.57 -5.02 9.09
C LEU A 676 11.19 -5.13 8.42
N LYS A 677 11.12 -5.19 7.09
CA LYS A 677 9.84 -5.39 6.38
C LYS A 677 9.33 -6.83 6.42
N ASN A 678 10.19 -7.84 6.57
CA ASN A 678 9.75 -9.20 6.90
C ASN A 678 9.23 -9.28 8.35
N ASP A 679 9.92 -8.63 9.30
CA ASP A 679 9.52 -8.62 10.71
C ASP A 679 8.17 -7.91 10.92
N GLU A 680 7.96 -6.75 10.25
CA GLU A 680 6.66 -6.06 10.18
C GLU A 680 5.57 -6.94 9.53
N LEU A 681 5.88 -7.60 8.41
CA LEU A 681 4.94 -8.47 7.70
C LEU A 681 4.54 -9.68 8.54
N GLN A 682 5.48 -10.30 9.26
CA GLN A 682 5.18 -11.40 10.17
C GLN A 682 4.30 -10.93 11.33
N SER A 683 4.59 -9.77 11.93
CA SER A 683 3.73 -9.20 12.98
C SER A 683 2.31 -8.95 12.49
N ALA A 684 2.14 -8.40 11.28
CA ALA A 684 0.83 -8.19 10.65
C ALA A 684 0.11 -9.51 10.36
N GLN A 685 0.81 -10.55 9.91
CA GLN A 685 0.26 -11.89 9.70
C GLN A 685 -0.21 -12.53 11.02
N GLU A 686 0.55 -12.37 12.10
CA GLU A 686 0.11 -12.84 13.42
C GLU A 686 -1.10 -12.06 13.95
N GLU A 687 -1.24 -10.77 13.64
CA GLU A 687 -2.44 -10.00 13.98
C GLU A 687 -3.66 -10.42 13.15
N ILE A 688 -3.49 -10.70 11.85
CA ILE A 688 -4.53 -11.27 10.99
C ILE A 688 -5.05 -12.58 11.58
N VAL A 689 -4.19 -13.52 11.95
CA VAL A 689 -4.61 -14.80 12.57
C VAL A 689 -5.37 -14.57 13.89
N LYS A 690 -4.91 -13.65 14.74
CA LYS A 690 -5.61 -13.28 16.00
C LYS A 690 -7.01 -12.69 15.74
N LEU A 691 -7.19 -11.98 14.62
CA LEU A 691 -8.47 -11.42 14.17
C LEU A 691 -9.37 -12.49 13.53
N GLU A 692 -8.83 -13.40 12.70
CA GLU A 692 -9.55 -14.53 12.12
C GLU A 692 -10.11 -15.45 13.21
N GLU A 693 -9.29 -15.86 14.20
CA GLU A 693 -9.79 -16.62 15.35
C GLU A 693 -10.87 -15.85 16.14
N LYS A 694 -10.80 -14.51 16.19
CA LYS A 694 -11.81 -13.68 16.87
C LYS A 694 -13.11 -13.63 16.08
N ILE A 695 -13.05 -13.60 14.75
CA ILE A 695 -14.21 -13.74 13.86
C ILE A 695 -14.84 -15.12 14.03
N ASP A 696 -14.07 -16.20 14.05
CA ASP A 696 -14.60 -17.56 14.28
C ASP A 696 -15.27 -17.71 15.65
N ARG A 697 -14.65 -17.17 16.72
CA ARG A 697 -15.26 -17.13 18.06
C ARG A 697 -16.55 -16.29 18.12
N LEU A 698 -16.69 -15.27 17.29
CA LEU A 698 -17.92 -14.49 17.18
C LEU A 698 -18.99 -15.21 16.33
N ASN A 699 -18.59 -15.86 15.24
CA ASN A 699 -19.47 -16.68 14.40
C ASN A 699 -20.10 -17.83 15.21
N GLN A 700 -19.30 -18.54 16.02
CA GLN A 700 -19.79 -19.60 16.92
C GLN A 700 -20.75 -19.08 18.00
N LYS A 701 -20.57 -17.83 18.46
CA LYS A 701 -21.53 -17.16 19.35
C LYS A 701 -22.82 -16.76 18.61
N SER A 702 -22.74 -16.33 17.34
CA SER A 702 -23.92 -16.06 16.52
C SER A 702 -24.74 -17.34 16.30
N THR A 703 -24.12 -18.44 15.86
CA THR A 703 -24.86 -19.69 15.57
C THR A 703 -25.54 -20.26 16.81
N SER A 704 -24.88 -20.21 17.98
CA SER A 704 -25.50 -20.66 19.24
C SER A 704 -26.59 -19.70 19.76
N GLN A 705 -26.51 -18.41 19.45
CA GLN A 705 -27.61 -17.46 19.68
C GLN A 705 -28.78 -17.69 18.72
N ASP A 706 -28.53 -17.97 17.43
CA ASP A 706 -29.56 -18.31 16.45
C ASP A 706 -30.28 -19.62 16.81
N GLU A 707 -29.54 -20.63 17.29
CA GLU A 707 -30.11 -21.87 17.85
C GLU A 707 -31.03 -21.57 19.04
N ALA A 708 -30.58 -20.75 20.00
CA ALA A 708 -31.40 -20.36 21.15
C ALA A 708 -32.64 -19.54 20.75
N VAL A 709 -32.53 -18.63 19.78
CA VAL A 709 -33.65 -17.87 19.21
C VAL A 709 -34.63 -18.78 18.50
N ASN A 710 -34.16 -19.82 17.79
CA ASN A 710 -35.04 -20.79 17.13
C ASN A 710 -35.77 -21.69 18.14
N VAL A 711 -35.13 -22.08 19.24
CA VAL A 711 -35.79 -22.75 20.38
C VAL A 711 -36.86 -21.83 21.00
N LEU A 712 -36.55 -20.56 21.28
CA LEU A 712 -37.52 -19.61 21.83
C LEU A 712 -38.69 -19.32 20.88
N ARG A 713 -38.45 -19.26 19.56
CA ARG A 713 -39.52 -19.19 18.55
C ARG A 713 -40.41 -20.42 18.60
N SER A 714 -39.82 -21.62 18.72
CA SER A 714 -40.60 -22.86 18.82
C SER A 714 -41.48 -22.89 20.07
N THR A 715 -40.99 -22.45 21.24
CA THR A 715 -41.80 -22.42 22.47
C THR A 715 -42.91 -21.38 22.39
N ILE A 716 -42.67 -20.22 21.77
CA ILE A 716 -43.73 -19.24 21.45
C ILE A 716 -44.82 -19.90 20.59
N THR A 717 -44.47 -20.62 19.52
CA THR A 717 -45.49 -21.33 18.68
C THR A 717 -46.19 -22.52 19.35
N VAL A 718 -45.76 -22.93 20.54
CA VAL A 718 -46.49 -23.86 21.41
C VAL A 718 -47.42 -23.09 22.33
N LEU A 719 -46.94 -22.04 22.98
CA LEU A 719 -47.75 -21.16 23.84
C LEU A 719 -48.90 -20.48 23.09
N ASP A 720 -48.70 -20.07 21.83
CA ASP A 720 -49.78 -19.55 20.98
C ASP A 720 -50.88 -20.59 20.75
N LYS A 721 -50.52 -21.86 20.50
CA LYS A 721 -51.50 -22.96 20.34
C LYS A 721 -52.19 -23.30 21.65
N GLU A 722 -51.47 -23.29 22.77
CA GLU A 722 -52.06 -23.49 24.10
C GLU A 722 -53.04 -22.36 24.44
N LYS A 723 -52.71 -21.12 24.10
CA LYS A 723 -53.61 -19.96 24.20
C LYS A 723 -54.83 -20.09 23.30
N ASP A 724 -54.67 -20.49 22.04
CA ASP A 724 -55.79 -20.67 21.10
C ASP A 724 -56.74 -21.79 21.59
N ASN A 725 -56.20 -22.93 22.04
CA ASN A 725 -56.98 -24.00 22.68
C ASN A 725 -57.70 -23.50 23.95
N LEU A 726 -57.03 -22.70 24.79
CA LEU A 726 -57.64 -22.14 26.00
C LEU A 726 -58.78 -21.17 25.66
N GLN A 727 -58.61 -20.34 24.63
CA GLN A 727 -59.64 -19.44 24.12
C GLN A 727 -60.86 -20.22 23.63
N GLU A 728 -60.67 -21.27 22.82
CA GLU A 728 -61.76 -22.17 22.40
C GLU A 728 -62.55 -22.71 23.60
N THR A 729 -61.87 -23.22 24.63
CA THR A 729 -62.56 -23.69 25.85
C THR A 729 -63.17 -22.57 26.72
N VAL A 730 -62.82 -21.30 26.52
CA VAL A 730 -63.49 -20.16 27.17
C VAL A 730 -64.75 -19.78 26.40
N ASP A 731 -64.69 -19.82 25.07
CA ASP A 731 -65.82 -19.53 24.19
C ASP A 731 -66.91 -20.61 24.35
N GLU A 732 -66.55 -21.91 24.34
CA GLU A 732 -67.46 -23.03 24.66
C GLU A 732 -68.18 -22.84 26.02
N LYS A 733 -67.44 -22.39 27.04
CA LYS A 733 -68.00 -22.15 28.38
C LYS A 733 -68.92 -20.94 28.38
N THR A 734 -68.60 -19.91 27.59
CA THR A 734 -69.39 -18.68 27.47
C THR A 734 -70.72 -18.96 26.77
N GLU A 735 -70.71 -19.71 25.65
CA GLU A 735 -71.94 -20.20 25.01
C GLU A 735 -72.79 -21.04 25.97
N ARG A 736 -72.14 -21.93 26.74
CA ARG A 736 -72.84 -22.79 27.71
C ARG A 736 -73.44 -22.02 28.89
N ILE A 737 -72.80 -20.94 29.35
CA ILE A 737 -73.35 -20.03 30.36
C ILE A 737 -74.56 -19.30 29.79
N ALA A 738 -74.46 -18.70 28.60
CA ALA A 738 -75.58 -18.03 27.95
C ALA A 738 -76.79 -18.98 27.75
N CYS A 739 -76.55 -20.23 27.35
CA CYS A 739 -77.59 -21.25 27.27
C CYS A 739 -78.25 -21.58 28.63
N LEU A 740 -77.51 -21.50 29.74
CA LEU A 740 -78.05 -21.71 31.08
C LEU A 740 -78.84 -20.50 31.57
N ASP A 741 -78.37 -19.28 31.29
CA ASP A 741 -79.05 -18.03 31.65
C ASP A 741 -80.37 -17.87 30.90
N ASP A 742 -80.44 -18.21 29.61
CA ASP A 742 -81.70 -18.27 28.85
C ASP A 742 -82.67 -19.29 29.45
N ASN A 743 -82.17 -20.44 29.90
CA ASN A 743 -82.97 -21.43 30.61
C ASN A 743 -83.49 -20.90 31.95
N LEU A 744 -82.65 -20.22 32.75
CA LEU A 744 -83.03 -19.59 34.01
C LEU A 744 -84.09 -18.50 33.80
N ALA A 745 -83.86 -17.57 32.88
CA ALA A 745 -84.82 -16.51 32.53
C ALA A 745 -86.16 -17.08 32.06
N ASN A 746 -86.16 -18.20 31.34
CA ASN A 746 -87.40 -18.90 30.97
C ASN A 746 -88.07 -19.61 32.17
N LYS A 747 -87.32 -20.13 33.14
CA LYS A 747 -87.90 -20.61 34.42
C LYS A 747 -88.48 -19.45 35.24
N GLU A 748 -87.80 -18.31 35.32
CA GLU A 748 -88.31 -17.12 36.01
C GLU A 748 -89.64 -16.62 35.42
N LYS A 749 -89.76 -16.58 34.08
CA LYS A 749 -91.03 -16.29 33.38
C LYS A 749 -92.14 -17.27 33.77
N THR A 750 -91.84 -18.57 33.93
CA THR A 750 -92.84 -19.54 34.42
C THR A 750 -93.18 -19.34 35.90
N ILE A 751 -92.22 -18.96 36.74
CA ILE A 751 -92.44 -18.70 38.18
C ILE A 751 -93.27 -17.42 38.38
N THR A 752 -93.03 -16.35 37.63
CA THR A 752 -93.84 -15.12 37.70
C THR A 752 -95.27 -15.35 37.20
N HIS A 753 -95.46 -16.11 36.11
CA HIS A 753 -96.78 -16.52 35.67
C HIS A 753 -97.53 -17.36 36.73
N LEU A 754 -96.86 -18.36 37.33
CA LEU A 754 -97.46 -19.17 38.40
C LEU A 754 -97.84 -18.31 39.63
N ARG A 755 -96.99 -17.35 40.02
CA ARG A 755 -97.30 -16.39 41.11
C ARG A 755 -98.54 -15.54 40.81
N LEU A 756 -98.72 -15.09 39.56
CA LEU A 756 -99.94 -14.38 39.16
C LEU A 756 -101.17 -15.30 39.29
N THR A 757 -101.13 -16.52 38.77
CA THR A 757 -102.26 -17.46 38.89
C THR A 757 -102.58 -17.84 40.34
N LEU A 758 -101.58 -17.88 41.23
CA LEU A 758 -101.81 -18.07 42.67
C LEU A 758 -102.54 -16.87 43.28
N SER A 759 -102.14 -15.64 42.94
CA SER A 759 -102.79 -14.42 43.43
C SER A 759 -104.24 -14.27 42.92
N GLU A 760 -104.51 -14.69 41.68
CA GLU A 760 -105.86 -14.79 41.12
C GLU A 760 -106.72 -15.81 41.90
N LEU A 761 -106.16 -16.98 42.21
CA LEU A 761 -106.83 -18.00 43.03
C LEU A 761 -107.07 -17.53 44.48
N GLU A 762 -106.10 -16.85 45.09
CA GLU A 762 -106.24 -16.24 46.43
C GLU A 762 -107.37 -15.20 46.44
N SER A 763 -107.41 -14.30 45.44
CA SER A 763 -108.50 -13.32 45.30
C SER A 763 -109.86 -13.99 45.12
N SER A 764 -109.96 -15.05 44.30
CA SER A 764 -111.20 -15.83 44.16
C SER A 764 -111.61 -16.52 45.47
N THR A 765 -110.65 -16.94 46.28
CA THR A 765 -110.88 -17.56 47.59
C THR A 765 -111.41 -16.54 48.60
N ASP A 766 -110.90 -15.31 48.60
CA ASP A 766 -111.39 -14.24 49.45
C ASP A 766 -112.80 -13.77 49.05
N GLN A 767 -113.11 -13.69 47.75
CA GLN A 767 -114.47 -13.46 47.27
C GLN A 767 -115.45 -14.54 47.75
N LEU A 768 -115.02 -15.82 47.78
CA LEU A 768 -115.81 -16.92 48.34
C LEU A 768 -115.96 -16.84 49.87
N LYS A 769 -114.94 -16.38 50.61
CA LYS A 769 -115.05 -16.10 52.07
C LYS A 769 -116.05 -14.98 52.35
N ASP A 770 -116.03 -13.90 51.57
CA ASP A 770 -116.96 -12.78 51.73
C ASP A 770 -118.40 -13.21 51.44
N LEU A 771 -118.63 -13.98 50.37
CA LEU A 771 -119.92 -14.59 50.08
C LEU A 771 -120.39 -15.50 51.23
N LEU A 772 -119.53 -16.35 51.78
CA LEU A 772 -119.86 -17.20 52.92
C LEU A 772 -120.20 -16.37 54.16
N SER A 773 -119.44 -15.31 54.46
CA SER A 773 -119.73 -14.39 55.56
C SER A 773 -121.07 -13.67 55.39
N SER A 774 -121.50 -13.40 54.14
CA SER A 774 -122.81 -12.82 53.86
C SER A 774 -123.94 -13.80 54.17
N ARG A 775 -123.75 -15.10 53.91
CA ARG A 775 -124.69 -16.17 54.26
C ARG A 775 -124.73 -16.42 55.77
N ASP A 776 -123.61 -16.34 56.48
CA ASP A 776 -123.62 -16.43 57.94
C ASP A 776 -124.37 -15.26 58.61
N ARG A 777 -124.28 -14.05 58.05
CA ARG A 777 -125.08 -12.88 58.47
C ARG A 777 -126.57 -13.10 58.19
N GLU A 778 -126.92 -13.64 57.03
CA GLU A 778 -128.29 -14.00 56.64
C GLU A 778 -128.88 -15.07 57.56
N ILE A 779 -128.15 -16.16 57.81
CA ILE A 779 -128.51 -17.24 58.76
C ILE A 779 -128.67 -16.67 60.18
N SER A 780 -127.80 -15.76 60.61
CA SER A 780 -127.90 -15.09 61.91
C SER A 780 -129.14 -14.19 62.02
N SER A 781 -129.55 -13.55 60.92
CA SER A 781 -130.79 -12.77 60.84
C SER A 781 -132.02 -13.67 60.93
N LEU A 782 -132.05 -14.76 60.16
CA LEU A 782 -133.13 -15.75 60.17
C LEU A 782 -133.25 -16.43 61.55
N ARG A 783 -132.14 -16.71 62.24
CA ARG A 783 -132.14 -17.20 63.63
C ARG A 783 -132.79 -16.19 64.58
N ARG A 784 -132.45 -14.90 64.51
CA ARG A 784 -133.09 -13.86 65.33
C ARG A 784 -134.58 -13.70 65.04
N GLN A 785 -135.03 -13.87 63.80
CA GLN A 785 -136.45 -13.90 63.45
C GLN A 785 -137.14 -15.15 64.03
N LEU A 786 -136.48 -16.30 63.99
CA LEU A 786 -136.98 -17.53 64.64
C LEU A 786 -137.10 -17.33 66.16
N ASP A 787 -136.09 -16.77 66.82
CA ASP A 787 -136.09 -16.47 68.26
C ASP A 787 -137.22 -15.50 68.64
N ALA A 788 -137.43 -14.43 67.83
CA ALA A 788 -138.54 -13.51 68.01
C ALA A 788 -139.90 -14.22 67.94
N SER A 789 -140.12 -15.05 66.91
CA SER A 789 -141.37 -15.83 66.80
C SER A 789 -141.58 -16.81 67.96
N HIS A 790 -140.50 -17.36 68.55
CA HIS A 790 -140.58 -18.16 69.78
C HIS A 790 -140.99 -17.31 71.00
N THR A 791 -140.53 -16.05 71.10
CA THR A 791 -140.99 -15.16 72.17
C THR A 791 -142.46 -14.75 72.01
N GLU A 792 -142.95 -14.56 70.78
CA GLU A 792 -144.37 -14.34 70.50
C GLU A 792 -145.24 -15.57 70.81
N ILE A 793 -144.74 -16.77 70.53
CA ILE A 793 -145.39 -18.04 70.92
C ILE A 793 -145.42 -18.20 72.45
N ALA A 794 -144.35 -17.80 73.16
CA ALA A 794 -144.32 -17.81 74.62
C ALA A 794 -145.31 -16.79 75.22
N GLU A 795 -145.41 -15.59 74.63
CA GLU A 795 -146.31 -14.53 75.12
C GLU A 795 -147.79 -14.83 74.83
N THR A 796 -148.11 -15.34 73.64
CA THR A 796 -149.45 -15.91 73.36
C THR A 796 -149.77 -17.12 74.23
N GLY A 797 -148.75 -17.91 74.61
CA GLY A 797 -148.83 -18.92 75.66
C GLY A 797 -149.25 -18.35 77.02
N ARG A 798 -148.66 -17.24 77.47
CA ARG A 798 -149.07 -16.53 78.69
C ARG A 798 -150.49 -15.99 78.59
N VAL A 799 -150.87 -15.38 77.47
CA VAL A 799 -152.24 -14.88 77.23
C VAL A 799 -153.26 -16.01 77.30
N LYS A 800 -152.96 -17.17 76.70
CA LYS A 800 -153.77 -18.39 76.80
C LYS A 800 -153.87 -18.89 78.25
N GLU A 801 -152.79 -18.84 79.03
CA GLU A 801 -152.82 -19.25 80.44
C GLU A 801 -153.61 -18.29 81.33
N ILE A 802 -153.58 -16.98 81.05
CA ILE A 802 -154.43 -15.96 81.69
C ILE A 802 -155.90 -16.24 81.37
N ALA A 803 -156.25 -16.45 80.09
CA ALA A 803 -157.61 -16.79 79.68
C ALA A 803 -158.12 -18.09 80.31
N LEU A 804 -157.26 -19.10 80.52
CA LEU A 804 -157.61 -20.34 81.24
C LEU A 804 -157.82 -20.12 82.75
N LYS A 805 -157.10 -19.19 83.37
CA LYS A 805 -157.32 -18.79 84.78
C LYS A 805 -158.63 -18.01 84.93
N GLU A 806 -158.95 -17.16 83.97
CA GLU A 806 -160.22 -16.40 83.94
C GLU A 806 -161.43 -17.30 83.67
N ASN A 807 -161.31 -18.29 82.79
CA ASN A 807 -162.35 -19.30 82.53
C ASN A 807 -162.64 -20.16 83.77
N ARG A 808 -161.60 -20.56 84.53
CA ARG A 808 -161.77 -21.22 85.84
C ARG A 808 -162.46 -20.32 86.87
N ARG A 809 -162.08 -19.04 86.94
CA ARG A 809 -162.69 -18.07 87.85
C ARG A 809 -164.20 -17.92 87.62
N LEU A 810 -164.64 -17.84 86.36
CA LEU A 810 -166.06 -17.84 85.98
C LEU A 810 -166.78 -19.17 86.29
N GLN A 811 -166.05 -20.26 86.52
CA GLN A 811 -166.56 -21.55 86.99
C GLN A 811 -166.72 -21.57 88.53
N ASP A 812 -165.75 -21.02 89.26
CA ASP A 812 -165.73 -20.94 90.73
C ASP A 812 -166.72 -19.91 91.29
N ASP A 813 -166.91 -18.76 90.61
CA ASP A 813 -167.87 -17.72 91.00
C ASP A 813 -169.33 -18.25 90.99
N LEU A 814 -169.62 -19.23 90.12
CA LEU A 814 -170.93 -19.90 90.02
C LEU A 814 -171.16 -20.91 91.17
N ALA A 815 -170.09 -21.54 91.68
CA ALA A 815 -170.17 -22.45 92.83
C ALA A 815 -170.22 -21.68 94.17
N THR A 816 -169.60 -20.51 94.25
CA THR A 816 -169.40 -19.76 95.50
C THR A 816 -170.63 -18.97 95.93
N MET A 817 -171.48 -18.53 94.97
CA MET A 817 -172.78 -17.89 95.24
C MET A 817 -173.80 -18.77 96.01
N THR A 818 -173.53 -20.07 96.18
CA THR A 818 -174.46 -21.02 96.82
C THR A 818 -173.96 -21.56 98.18
N ARG A 819 -173.06 -20.84 98.89
CA ARG A 819 -172.70 -21.20 100.29
C ARG A 819 -172.26 -20.06 101.21
N GLU A 820 -173.05 -18.99 101.20
CA GLU A 820 -173.45 -18.17 102.37
C GLU A 820 -172.44 -17.43 103.28
N ASN A 821 -172.70 -16.13 103.47
CA ASN A 821 -172.89 -15.45 104.77
C ASN A 821 -172.08 -15.87 106.01
N GLN A 822 -170.76 -15.63 106.07
CA GLN A 822 -170.03 -15.19 107.29
C GLN A 822 -168.63 -14.65 106.87
N VAL A 823 -168.22 -13.39 107.04
CA VAL A 823 -168.17 -12.44 108.19
C VAL A 823 -166.85 -12.53 108.99
N ALA A 824 -166.06 -11.44 108.94
CA ALA A 824 -165.01 -10.99 109.89
C ALA A 824 -163.59 -11.69 109.82
N VAL A 825 -162.42 -11.00 109.69
CA VAL A 825 -161.59 -10.18 110.65
C VAL A 825 -160.35 -11.00 111.15
N GLU A 826 -159.10 -10.53 111.32
CA GLU A 826 -158.35 -9.26 111.04
C GLU A 826 -156.79 -9.43 111.11
N GLY A 827 -156.02 -8.44 110.59
CA GLY A 827 -154.72 -7.97 111.14
C GLY A 827 -153.38 -8.66 110.72
N TYR A 828 -152.17 -8.09 110.95
CA TYR A 828 -151.75 -6.70 111.31
C TYR A 828 -150.19 -6.49 111.35
N HIS A 829 -149.71 -5.23 111.25
CA HIS A 829 -148.38 -4.68 111.73
C HIS A 829 -147.06 -5.09 110.98
N LYS A 830 -145.82 -4.52 111.19
CA LYS A 830 -145.18 -3.15 111.33
C LYS A 830 -143.64 -3.32 111.60
N GLN A 831 -142.64 -2.40 111.47
CA GLN A 831 -142.40 -1.12 110.74
C GLN A 831 -140.83 -0.83 110.58
N PRO A 832 -140.11 0.34 110.77
CA PRO A 832 -138.88 0.64 109.96
C PRO A 832 -137.56 1.18 110.65
N ALA A 833 -136.50 1.37 109.82
CA ALA A 833 -135.45 2.42 109.81
C ALA A 833 -134.15 2.41 110.70
N LEU A 834 -133.00 2.79 110.07
CA LEU A 834 -131.92 3.65 110.64
C LEU A 834 -131.00 4.24 109.53
N SER A 835 -130.42 5.42 109.74
CA SER A 835 -129.38 6.07 108.92
C SER A 835 -128.47 6.96 109.80
N ILE A 836 -127.42 7.57 109.23
CA ILE A 836 -126.35 8.39 109.86
C ILE A 836 -125.20 7.55 110.48
N CYS A 837 -124.14 7.28 109.68
CA CYS A 837 -122.78 6.95 110.20
C CYS A 837 -121.66 6.86 109.12
N LYS A 838 -121.93 7.16 107.83
CA LYS A 838 -121.07 6.68 106.70
C LYS A 838 -120.24 7.76 105.98
N HIS A 839 -119.98 8.92 106.60
CA HIS A 839 -119.30 10.06 105.93
C HIS A 839 -118.03 10.59 106.60
N ALA A 840 -117.68 10.19 107.83
CA ALA A 840 -116.41 10.58 108.44
C ALA A 840 -115.20 9.84 107.83
N VAL A 841 -115.29 8.51 107.75
CA VAL A 841 -114.18 7.61 107.35
C VAL A 841 -113.77 7.75 105.87
N SER A 842 -114.57 8.42 105.04
CA SER A 842 -114.29 8.55 103.60
C SER A 842 -113.32 9.68 103.24
N SER A 843 -113.11 10.67 104.11
CA SER A 843 -112.29 11.85 103.80
C SER A 843 -110.80 11.61 104.07
N GLU A 844 -110.47 11.14 105.27
CA GLU A 844 -109.08 10.94 105.73
C GLU A 844 -108.32 9.92 104.85
N LEU A 845 -109.02 8.91 104.35
CA LEU A 845 -108.47 7.93 103.40
C LEU A 845 -108.12 8.56 102.04
N GLN A 846 -108.83 9.62 101.62
CA GLN A 846 -108.67 10.24 100.31
C GLN A 846 -107.45 11.17 100.26
N ASP A 847 -107.15 11.88 101.34
CA ASP A 847 -106.01 12.79 101.41
C ASP A 847 -104.67 12.04 101.57
N ALA A 848 -104.64 10.96 102.35
CA ALA A 848 -103.47 10.08 102.46
C ALA A 848 -103.09 9.40 101.12
N ILE A 849 -104.05 9.18 100.22
CA ILE A 849 -103.78 8.71 98.85
C ILE A 849 -103.18 9.84 98.00
N ARG A 850 -103.68 11.07 98.16
CA ARG A 850 -103.24 12.26 97.43
C ARG A 850 -101.76 12.58 97.68
N GLU A 851 -101.34 12.61 98.94
CA GLU A 851 -99.93 12.87 99.32
C GLU A 851 -98.98 11.78 98.81
N LYS A 852 -99.41 10.51 98.85
CA LYS A 852 -98.66 9.37 98.31
C LYS A 852 -98.45 9.49 96.79
N GLU A 853 -99.46 9.91 96.05
CA GLU A 853 -99.36 10.11 94.60
C GLU A 853 -98.49 11.31 94.25
N GLU A 854 -98.58 12.41 95.00
CA GLU A 854 -97.72 13.58 94.77
C GLU A 854 -96.24 13.27 95.05
N MET A 855 -95.93 12.57 96.14
CA MET A 855 -94.57 12.11 96.43
C MET A 855 -94.06 11.12 95.36
N LYS A 856 -94.93 10.26 94.81
CA LYS A 856 -94.58 9.38 93.68
C LYS A 856 -94.23 10.17 92.41
N THR A 857 -94.97 11.24 92.09
CA THR A 857 -94.63 12.09 90.93
C THR A 857 -93.32 12.86 91.15
N ARG A 858 -93.04 13.38 92.36
CA ARG A 858 -91.76 14.03 92.67
C ARG A 858 -90.58 13.07 92.51
N VAL A 859 -90.69 11.82 92.99
CA VAL A 859 -89.66 10.78 92.78
C VAL A 859 -89.50 10.43 91.30
N HIS A 860 -90.60 10.32 90.55
CA HIS A 860 -90.51 10.05 89.10
C HIS A 860 -89.82 11.18 88.34
N ASN A 861 -90.11 12.44 88.67
CA ASN A 861 -89.45 13.60 88.07
C ASN A 861 -87.93 13.56 88.33
N TYR A 862 -87.49 13.31 89.57
CA TYR A 862 -86.06 13.17 89.87
C TYR A 862 -85.40 12.02 89.11
N ILE A 863 -86.08 10.88 88.94
CA ILE A 863 -85.58 9.77 88.09
C ILE A 863 -85.42 10.23 86.64
N THR A 864 -86.40 10.95 86.07
CA THR A 864 -86.29 11.46 84.70
C THR A 864 -85.19 12.52 84.52
N GLU A 865 -84.92 13.34 85.54
CA GLU A 865 -83.78 14.27 85.50
C GLU A 865 -82.43 13.54 85.60
N VAL A 866 -82.31 12.55 86.50
CA VAL A 866 -81.10 11.72 86.61
C VAL A 866 -80.81 11.02 85.28
N SER A 867 -81.79 10.33 84.66
CA SER A 867 -81.56 9.67 83.37
C SER A 867 -81.30 10.65 82.21
N ARG A 868 -81.76 11.90 82.30
CA ARG A 868 -81.36 12.95 81.35
C ARG A 868 -79.90 13.36 81.55
N PHE A 869 -79.41 13.43 82.79
CA PHE A 869 -77.99 13.70 83.07
C PHE A 869 -77.09 12.51 82.72
N GLU A 870 -77.51 11.27 82.98
CA GLU A 870 -76.81 10.05 82.56
C GLU A 870 -76.64 10.01 81.03
N SER A 871 -77.72 10.29 80.28
CA SER A 871 -77.68 10.37 78.81
C SER A 871 -76.77 11.50 78.31
N LEU A 872 -76.75 12.66 78.98
CA LEU A 872 -75.87 13.79 78.63
C LEU A 872 -74.40 13.48 78.92
N ILE A 873 -74.10 12.80 80.04
CA ILE A 873 -72.74 12.35 80.40
C ILE A 873 -72.26 11.33 79.37
N ALA A 874 -73.06 10.32 79.04
CA ALA A 874 -72.71 9.33 78.00
C ALA A 874 -72.45 9.96 76.62
N SER A 875 -73.20 11.00 76.24
CA SER A 875 -72.92 11.79 75.03
C SER A 875 -71.55 12.48 75.12
N LYS A 876 -71.22 13.10 76.25
CA LYS A 876 -69.96 13.83 76.43
C LYS A 876 -68.75 12.92 76.58
N GLU A 877 -68.91 11.74 77.17
CA GLU A 877 -67.89 10.69 77.18
C GLU A 877 -67.61 10.17 75.75
N LYS A 878 -68.65 9.95 74.94
CA LYS A 878 -68.50 9.59 73.53
C LYS A 878 -67.82 10.70 72.72
N GLU A 879 -68.23 11.96 72.88
CA GLU A 879 -67.58 13.10 72.23
C GLU A 879 -66.09 13.21 72.58
N ASN A 880 -65.72 12.98 73.85
CA ASN A 880 -64.32 12.96 74.29
C ASN A 880 -63.54 11.76 73.72
N GLN A 881 -64.14 10.58 73.62
CA GLN A 881 -63.52 9.41 72.99
C GLN A 881 -63.26 9.66 71.49
N GLU A 882 -64.25 10.16 70.76
CA GLU A 882 -64.08 10.54 69.35
C GLU A 882 -63.02 11.63 69.15
N LEU A 883 -62.90 12.58 70.08
CA LEU A 883 -61.89 13.63 70.02
C LEU A 883 -60.48 13.08 70.28
N LEU A 884 -60.31 12.19 71.27
CA LEU A 884 -59.04 11.49 71.53
C LEU A 884 -58.62 10.59 70.36
N GLU A 885 -59.57 9.94 69.70
CA GLU A 885 -59.30 9.14 68.49
C GLU A 885 -58.86 10.03 67.32
N LYS A 886 -59.53 11.18 67.10
CA LYS A 886 -59.10 12.19 66.12
C LYS A 886 -57.69 12.73 66.42
N PHE A 887 -57.35 12.99 67.68
CA PHE A 887 -55.98 13.39 68.06
C PHE A 887 -54.94 12.29 67.81
N ARG A 888 -55.25 11.02 68.10
CA ARG A 888 -54.35 9.89 67.79
C ARG A 888 -54.12 9.74 66.29
N MET A 889 -55.18 9.82 65.48
CA MET A 889 -55.09 9.75 64.02
C MET A 889 -54.27 10.91 63.42
N LEU A 890 -54.40 12.13 63.96
CA LEU A 890 -53.59 13.26 63.54
C LEU A 890 -52.12 13.13 63.98
N HIS A 891 -51.86 12.51 65.14
CA HIS A 891 -50.50 12.28 65.63
C HIS A 891 -49.78 11.21 64.78
N THR A 892 -50.41 10.07 64.49
CA THR A 892 -49.79 9.05 63.63
C THR A 892 -49.63 9.56 62.20
N GLN A 893 -50.55 10.38 61.68
CA GLN A 893 -50.36 11.07 60.40
C GLN A 893 -49.16 12.02 60.41
N ALA A 894 -48.88 12.72 61.51
CA ALA A 894 -47.71 13.58 61.64
C ALA A 894 -46.40 12.76 61.67
N GLU A 895 -46.37 11.66 62.44
CA GLU A 895 -45.23 10.73 62.47
C GLU A 895 -44.97 10.12 61.07
N ASP A 896 -46.04 9.73 60.37
CA ASP A 896 -46.01 9.27 58.98
C ASP A 896 -45.37 10.28 58.02
N TRP A 897 -45.62 11.58 58.22
CA TRP A 897 -45.04 12.66 57.40
C TRP A 897 -43.59 12.97 57.79
N GLU A 898 -43.23 12.87 59.08
CA GLU A 898 -41.86 13.03 59.57
C GLU A 898 -40.95 11.90 59.05
N ILE A 899 -41.44 10.65 59.07
CA ILE A 899 -40.74 9.49 58.47
C ILE A 899 -40.56 9.68 56.96
N LYS A 900 -41.60 10.12 56.23
CA LYS A 900 -41.50 10.41 54.79
C LYS A 900 -40.54 11.56 54.48
N ALA A 901 -40.47 12.58 55.33
CA ALA A 901 -39.52 13.67 55.19
C ALA A 901 -38.07 13.17 55.35
N HIS A 902 -37.77 12.42 56.42
CA HIS A 902 -36.43 11.85 56.62
C HIS A 902 -36.05 10.82 55.55
N GLN A 903 -37.00 10.04 55.02
CA GLN A 903 -36.74 9.18 53.87
C GLN A 903 -36.33 10.01 52.64
N ALA A 904 -37.07 11.08 52.33
CA ALA A 904 -36.75 11.98 51.20
C ALA A 904 -35.41 12.73 51.40
N GLU A 905 -35.04 13.09 52.63
CA GLU A 905 -33.71 13.64 52.95
C GLU A 905 -32.58 12.63 52.73
N GLY A 906 -32.82 11.36 53.05
CA GLY A 906 -31.91 10.25 52.78
C GLY A 906 -31.73 9.98 51.28
N GLU A 907 -32.83 9.90 50.53
CA GLU A 907 -32.85 9.72 49.07
C GLU A 907 -32.17 10.91 48.37
N SER A 908 -32.50 12.15 48.75
CA SER A 908 -31.83 13.37 48.27
C SER A 908 -30.32 13.38 48.58
N SER A 909 -29.92 12.81 49.72
CA SER A 909 -28.50 12.65 50.07
C SER A 909 -27.79 11.59 49.23
N SER A 910 -28.44 10.48 48.88
CA SER A 910 -27.90 9.48 47.93
C SER A 910 -27.72 10.08 46.55
N ILE A 911 -28.78 10.69 46.00
CA ILE A 911 -28.78 11.33 44.68
C ILE A 911 -27.69 12.41 44.59
N ARG A 912 -27.47 13.18 45.66
CA ARG A 912 -26.38 14.17 45.73
C ARG A 912 -24.97 13.56 45.71
N LEU A 913 -24.77 12.39 46.34
CA LEU A 913 -23.50 11.66 46.29
C LEU A 913 -23.28 11.00 44.92
N GLU A 914 -24.33 10.44 44.32
CA GLU A 914 -24.31 9.90 42.96
C GLU A 914 -24.00 10.99 41.92
N LEU A 915 -24.61 12.18 42.02
CA LEU A 915 -24.30 13.34 41.18
C LEU A 915 -22.85 13.81 41.32
N LEU A 916 -22.29 13.81 42.54
CA LEU A 916 -20.87 14.13 42.76
C LEU A 916 -19.94 13.09 42.13
N SER A 917 -20.29 11.80 42.24
CA SER A 917 -19.55 10.69 41.62
C SER A 917 -19.58 10.78 40.08
N VAL A 918 -20.75 11.02 39.50
CA VAL A 918 -20.92 11.24 38.06
C VAL A 918 -20.18 12.50 37.59
N ASP A 919 -20.07 13.55 38.40
CA ASP A 919 -19.25 14.72 38.03
C ASP A 919 -17.74 14.46 38.10
N THR A 920 -17.26 13.60 39.01
CA THR A 920 -15.86 13.12 38.97
C THR A 920 -15.59 12.30 37.70
N ASP A 921 -16.45 11.31 37.37
CA ASP A 921 -16.37 10.56 36.11
C ASP A 921 -16.36 11.50 34.90
N ARG A 922 -17.28 12.48 34.87
CA ARG A 922 -17.42 13.48 33.81
C ARG A 922 -16.24 14.44 33.71
N ARG A 923 -15.41 14.58 34.76
CA ARG A 923 -14.14 15.34 34.69
C ARG A 923 -13.03 14.47 34.11
N HIS A 924 -12.84 13.25 34.62
CA HIS A 924 -11.84 12.32 34.09
C HIS A 924 -12.08 11.93 32.63
N LEU A 925 -13.35 11.82 32.18
CA LEU A 925 -13.68 11.62 30.77
C LEU A 925 -13.33 12.83 29.89
N ARG A 926 -13.43 14.08 30.40
CA ARG A 926 -12.98 15.27 29.67
C ARG A 926 -11.46 15.36 29.63
N GLU A 927 -10.77 15.11 30.74
CA GLU A 927 -9.31 15.01 30.79
C GLU A 927 -8.79 13.94 29.80
N ARG A 928 -9.49 12.80 29.69
CA ARG A 928 -9.20 11.74 28.71
C ARG A 928 -9.42 12.18 27.26
N VAL A 929 -10.49 12.92 26.96
CA VAL A 929 -10.75 13.47 25.62
C VAL A 929 -9.70 14.53 25.26
N GLU A 930 -9.41 15.47 26.16
CA GLU A 930 -8.38 16.51 25.96
C GLU A 930 -6.97 15.94 25.75
N LEU A 931 -6.67 14.73 26.21
CA LEU A 931 -5.41 14.02 25.92
C LEU A 931 -5.46 13.38 24.53
N LEU A 932 -6.54 12.69 24.18
CA LEU A 932 -6.73 12.09 22.85
C LEU A 932 -6.75 13.15 21.74
N GLU A 933 -7.34 14.32 21.98
CA GLU A 933 -7.31 15.45 21.05
C GLU A 933 -5.88 15.97 20.80
N LYS A 934 -5.03 15.97 21.83
CA LYS A 934 -3.60 16.34 21.71
C LYS A 934 -2.81 15.27 20.94
N GLU A 935 -3.03 13.98 21.26
CA GLU A 935 -2.44 12.86 20.51
C GLU A 935 -2.82 12.90 19.02
N ILE A 936 -4.09 13.16 18.70
CA ILE A 936 -4.58 13.35 17.31
C ILE A 936 -3.91 14.57 16.64
N GLN A 937 -3.78 15.69 17.34
CA GLN A 937 -3.14 16.90 16.81
C GLN A 937 -1.63 16.67 16.54
N GLU A 938 -0.93 15.95 17.40
CA GLU A 938 0.48 15.57 17.22
C GLU A 938 0.63 14.59 16.04
N HIS A 939 -0.25 13.59 15.91
CA HIS A 939 -0.28 12.69 14.76
C HIS A 939 -0.57 13.43 13.43
N MET A 940 -1.46 14.43 13.43
CA MET A 940 -1.73 15.25 12.23
C MET A 940 -0.52 16.09 11.82
N ILE A 941 0.22 16.66 12.78
CA ILE A 941 1.48 17.40 12.51
C ILE A 941 2.55 16.44 11.95
N ALA A 942 2.65 15.22 12.49
CA ALA A 942 3.55 14.19 11.96
C ALA A 942 3.15 13.78 10.52
N HIS A 943 1.87 13.61 10.23
CA HIS A 943 1.35 13.31 8.89
C HIS A 943 1.77 14.39 7.88
N GLN A 944 1.54 15.67 8.18
CA GLN A 944 1.94 16.80 7.32
C GLN A 944 3.46 16.85 7.08
N ALA A 945 4.26 16.48 8.08
CA ALA A 945 5.70 16.35 7.93
C ALA A 945 6.10 15.18 7.00
N TYR A 946 5.39 14.05 7.04
CA TYR A 946 5.61 12.92 6.13
C TYR A 946 5.13 13.23 4.70
N GLU A 947 3.98 13.88 4.51
CA GLU A 947 3.50 14.35 3.20
C GLU A 947 4.48 15.32 2.55
N SER A 948 5.08 16.21 3.34
CA SER A 948 6.14 17.14 2.90
C SER A 948 7.41 16.40 2.47
N GLN A 949 7.80 15.34 3.20
CA GLN A 949 8.93 14.49 2.84
C GLN A 949 8.67 13.67 1.58
N ILE A 950 7.49 13.06 1.45
CA ILE A 950 7.05 12.33 0.25
C ILE A 950 7.07 13.26 -0.96
N SER A 951 6.50 14.47 -0.84
CA SER A 951 6.50 15.48 -1.90
C SER A 951 7.92 15.87 -2.34
N SER A 952 8.86 15.98 -1.40
CA SER A 952 10.27 16.23 -1.67
C SER A 952 10.95 15.04 -2.37
N ILE A 953 10.69 13.82 -1.92
CA ILE A 953 11.21 12.58 -2.52
C ILE A 953 10.70 12.41 -3.94
N THR A 954 9.39 12.57 -4.19
CA THR A 954 8.80 12.52 -5.54
C THR A 954 9.40 13.56 -6.47
N LYS A 955 9.63 14.79 -5.99
CA LYS A 955 10.30 15.86 -6.76
C LYS A 955 11.79 15.60 -7.02
N ASN A 956 12.44 14.75 -6.25
CA ASN A 956 13.81 14.32 -6.51
C ASN A 956 13.85 13.07 -7.40
N MET A 957 12.88 12.15 -7.26
CA MET A 957 12.71 11.00 -8.15
C MET A 957 12.45 11.45 -9.59
N SER A 958 11.55 12.42 -9.80
CA SER A 958 11.24 12.93 -11.15
C SER A 958 12.44 13.61 -11.83
N LYS A 959 13.34 14.24 -11.05
CA LYS A 959 14.63 14.74 -11.57
C LYS A 959 15.56 13.59 -11.94
N LEU A 960 15.73 12.61 -11.06
CA LEU A 960 16.60 11.45 -11.33
C LEU A 960 16.11 10.65 -12.54
N GLU A 961 14.79 10.56 -12.76
CA GLU A 961 14.23 10.03 -14.00
C GLU A 961 14.56 10.88 -15.23
N GLU A 962 14.53 12.21 -15.12
CA GLU A 962 14.89 13.13 -16.21
C GLU A 962 16.41 13.06 -16.50
N ASP A 963 17.24 12.95 -15.47
CA ASP A 963 18.68 12.74 -15.56
C ASP A 963 18.98 11.40 -16.25
N ILE A 964 18.34 10.31 -15.84
CA ILE A 964 18.45 8.98 -16.48
C ILE A 964 17.98 9.03 -17.94
N LYS A 965 16.92 9.78 -18.26
CA LYS A 965 16.45 9.97 -19.65
C LYS A 965 17.48 10.73 -20.49
N ARG A 966 18.17 11.73 -19.94
CA ARG A 966 19.26 12.46 -20.61
C ARG A 966 20.50 11.58 -20.82
N GLU A 967 20.99 10.92 -19.78
CA GLU A 967 22.11 9.96 -19.87
C GLU A 967 21.81 8.81 -20.85
N HIS A 968 20.56 8.37 -20.97
CA HIS A 968 20.16 7.38 -21.97
C HIS A 968 20.21 7.94 -23.41
N GLN A 969 19.82 9.20 -23.62
CA GLN A 969 19.93 9.88 -24.91
C GLN A 969 21.40 10.08 -25.30
N ASP A 970 22.25 10.54 -24.39
CA ASP A 970 23.69 10.74 -24.63
C ASP A 970 24.42 9.41 -24.83
N LYS A 971 24.04 8.34 -24.12
CA LYS A 971 24.50 6.98 -24.42
C LYS A 971 24.08 6.54 -25.82
N SER A 972 22.90 6.91 -26.29
CA SER A 972 22.41 6.53 -27.63
C SER A 972 23.15 7.26 -28.76
N SER A 973 23.50 8.54 -28.57
CA SER A 973 24.31 9.31 -29.55
C SER A 973 25.75 8.78 -29.59
N VAL A 974 26.39 8.55 -28.44
CA VAL A 974 27.75 7.96 -28.38
C VAL A 974 27.80 6.56 -29.01
N LEU A 975 26.74 5.75 -28.90
CA LEU A 975 26.64 4.47 -29.60
C LEU A 975 26.47 4.60 -31.11
N ALA A 976 25.76 5.63 -31.59
CA ALA A 976 25.68 5.94 -33.01
C ALA A 976 27.04 6.42 -33.57
N ASP A 977 27.72 7.32 -32.87
CA ASP A 977 29.05 7.81 -33.21
C ASP A 977 30.08 6.67 -33.25
N LEU A 978 30.11 5.80 -32.23
CA LEU A 978 30.94 4.60 -32.19
C LEU A 978 30.66 3.65 -33.36
N THR A 979 29.41 3.56 -33.80
CA THR A 979 29.03 2.76 -34.99
C THR A 979 29.56 3.40 -36.27
N SER A 980 29.46 4.73 -36.41
CA SER A 980 30.04 5.46 -37.55
C SER A 980 31.57 5.34 -37.63
N VAL A 981 32.25 5.36 -36.47
CA VAL A 981 33.71 5.15 -36.39
C VAL A 981 34.08 3.72 -36.75
N ARG A 982 33.31 2.71 -36.31
CA ARG A 982 33.51 1.31 -36.73
C ARG A 982 33.34 1.14 -38.24
N GLU A 983 32.32 1.76 -38.85
CA GLU A 983 32.16 1.79 -40.30
C GLU A 983 33.35 2.47 -41.00
N LEU A 984 33.84 3.59 -40.46
CA LEU A 984 35.00 4.29 -41.01
C LEU A 984 36.25 3.39 -40.97
N CYS A 985 36.50 2.70 -39.85
CA CYS A 985 37.59 1.74 -39.71
C CYS A 985 37.46 0.60 -40.74
N VAL A 986 36.28 0.01 -40.94
CA VAL A 986 36.06 -1.03 -41.97
C VAL A 986 36.33 -0.49 -43.39
N LYS A 987 35.90 0.73 -43.69
CA LYS A 987 36.17 1.40 -45.00
C LYS A 987 37.67 1.68 -45.18
N LEU A 988 38.37 2.09 -44.13
CA LEU A 988 39.82 2.31 -44.14
C LEU A 988 40.59 1.00 -44.29
N GLU A 989 40.23 -0.04 -43.54
CA GLU A 989 40.82 -1.39 -43.64
C GLU A 989 40.69 -1.92 -45.06
N ALA A 990 39.49 -1.86 -45.66
CA ALA A 990 39.25 -2.25 -47.05
C ALA A 990 40.07 -1.42 -48.08
N SER A 991 40.28 -0.12 -47.82
CA SER A 991 41.10 0.74 -48.68
C SER A 991 42.60 0.43 -48.58
N LYS A 992 43.10 0.18 -47.36
CA LYS A 992 44.46 -0.31 -47.07
C LYS A 992 44.70 -1.64 -47.79
N ASP A 993 43.75 -2.56 -47.67
CA ASP A 993 43.75 -3.86 -48.36
C ASP A 993 43.80 -3.72 -49.90
N LEU A 994 43.03 -2.79 -50.47
CA LEU A 994 43.05 -2.49 -51.90
C LEU A 994 44.41 -1.93 -52.34
N LEU A 995 44.96 -0.98 -51.58
CA LEU A 995 46.29 -0.40 -51.82
C LEU A 995 47.40 -1.45 -51.67
N SER A 996 47.32 -2.36 -50.69
CA SER A 996 48.28 -3.46 -50.52
C SER A 996 48.25 -4.43 -51.71
N ARG A 997 47.07 -4.76 -52.25
CA ARG A 997 46.96 -5.56 -53.49
C ARG A 997 47.52 -4.83 -54.71
N GLN A 998 47.28 -3.53 -54.83
CA GLN A 998 47.86 -2.70 -55.89
C GLN A 998 49.39 -2.62 -55.79
N LEU A 999 49.94 -2.44 -54.59
CA LEU A 999 51.38 -2.42 -54.33
C LEU A 999 52.03 -3.78 -54.67
N ALA A 1000 51.43 -4.90 -54.24
CA ALA A 1000 51.89 -6.24 -54.59
C ALA A 1000 51.89 -6.45 -56.12
N SER A 1001 50.81 -6.07 -56.80
CA SER A 1001 50.74 -6.11 -58.27
C SER A 1001 51.82 -5.24 -58.94
N LYS A 1002 52.22 -4.12 -58.33
CA LYS A 1002 53.29 -3.25 -58.84
C LYS A 1002 54.68 -3.78 -58.53
N SER A 1003 54.89 -4.51 -57.44
CA SER A 1003 56.12 -5.29 -57.20
C SER A 1003 56.28 -6.36 -58.28
N MET A 1004 55.22 -7.13 -58.57
CA MET A 1004 55.23 -8.16 -59.63
C MET A 1004 55.35 -7.60 -61.06
N ASP A 1005 54.95 -6.35 -61.31
CA ASP A 1005 55.25 -5.65 -62.56
C ASP A 1005 56.74 -5.21 -62.60
N TYR A 1006 57.28 -4.72 -61.48
CA TYR A 1006 58.66 -4.24 -61.37
C TYR A 1006 59.69 -5.37 -61.44
N GLU A 1007 59.47 -6.48 -60.72
CA GLU A 1007 60.29 -7.69 -60.77
C GLU A 1007 60.36 -8.27 -62.19
N ARG A 1008 59.24 -8.24 -62.93
CA ARG A 1008 59.18 -8.66 -64.34
C ARG A 1008 60.01 -7.76 -65.24
N VAL A 1009 59.89 -6.44 -65.09
CA VAL A 1009 60.67 -5.46 -65.86
C VAL A 1009 62.16 -5.49 -65.49
N LEU A 1010 62.51 -5.85 -64.25
CA LEU A 1010 63.90 -6.15 -63.86
C LEU A 1010 64.43 -7.41 -64.56
N GLY A 1011 63.63 -8.48 -64.65
CA GLY A 1011 63.98 -9.67 -65.42
C GLY A 1011 64.18 -9.37 -66.91
N GLU A 1012 63.24 -8.66 -67.54
CA GLU A 1012 63.35 -8.21 -68.94
C GLU A 1012 64.60 -7.32 -69.16
N LEU A 1013 64.98 -6.49 -68.18
CA LEU A 1013 66.21 -5.69 -68.22
C LEU A 1013 67.48 -6.54 -68.04
N GLU A 1014 67.44 -7.60 -67.24
CA GLU A 1014 68.56 -8.54 -67.03
C GLU A 1014 68.79 -9.42 -68.27
N ASP A 1015 67.71 -9.91 -68.90
CA ASP A 1015 67.76 -10.59 -70.20
C ASP A 1015 68.43 -9.69 -71.25
N VAL A 1016 67.99 -8.43 -71.39
CA VAL A 1016 68.56 -7.45 -72.34
C VAL A 1016 70.00 -7.07 -71.99
N LYS A 1017 70.39 -7.02 -70.71
CA LYS A 1017 71.81 -6.87 -70.31
C LYS A 1017 72.64 -8.07 -70.78
N SER A 1018 72.13 -9.29 -70.62
CA SER A 1018 72.83 -10.51 -71.04
C SER A 1018 73.01 -10.57 -72.56
N GLU A 1019 72.00 -10.19 -73.33
CA GLU A 1019 72.06 -10.03 -74.78
C GLU A 1019 73.10 -8.96 -75.17
N ALA A 1020 73.06 -7.79 -74.53
CA ALA A 1020 74.04 -6.73 -74.77
C ALA A 1020 75.48 -7.14 -74.42
N GLU A 1021 75.68 -8.03 -73.44
CA GLU A 1021 76.99 -8.62 -73.15
C GLU A 1021 77.43 -9.64 -74.20
N LEU A 1022 76.51 -10.48 -74.70
CA LEU A 1022 76.80 -11.42 -75.78
C LEU A 1022 77.18 -10.67 -77.06
N LEU A 1023 76.45 -9.59 -77.40
CA LEU A 1023 76.75 -8.69 -78.51
C LEU A 1023 78.11 -7.98 -78.33
N LYS A 1024 78.46 -7.53 -77.11
CA LYS A 1024 79.81 -6.98 -76.81
C LYS A 1024 80.90 -8.03 -77.00
N LYS A 1025 80.68 -9.28 -76.56
CA LYS A 1025 81.62 -10.40 -76.73
C LYS A 1025 81.82 -10.71 -78.21
N GLN A 1026 80.74 -10.78 -78.99
CA GLN A 1026 80.78 -10.92 -80.46
C GLN A 1026 81.57 -9.78 -81.11
N LEU A 1027 81.22 -8.51 -80.86
CA LEU A 1027 81.92 -7.33 -81.38
C LEU A 1027 83.42 -7.32 -81.02
N SER A 1028 83.79 -7.80 -79.83
CA SER A 1028 85.20 -7.92 -79.43
C SER A 1028 85.95 -8.99 -80.25
N SER A 1029 85.29 -10.10 -80.58
CA SER A 1029 85.84 -11.14 -81.45
C SER A 1029 85.94 -10.68 -82.91
N GLU A 1030 84.95 -9.94 -83.42
CA GLU A 1030 85.00 -9.33 -84.77
C GLU A 1030 86.16 -8.34 -84.87
N ARG A 1031 86.33 -7.45 -83.88
CA ARG A 1031 87.48 -6.53 -83.82
C ARG A 1031 88.82 -7.26 -83.82
N LEU A 1032 88.93 -8.39 -83.11
CA LEU A 1032 90.14 -9.22 -83.14
C LEU A 1032 90.35 -9.85 -84.52
N THR A 1033 89.30 -10.32 -85.20
CA THR A 1033 89.42 -10.83 -86.58
C THR A 1033 89.81 -9.74 -87.58
N ILE A 1034 89.28 -8.51 -87.43
CA ILE A 1034 89.68 -7.36 -88.23
C ILE A 1034 91.16 -7.03 -88.01
N GLN A 1035 91.61 -6.94 -86.75
CA GLN A 1035 93.01 -6.68 -86.42
C GLN A 1035 93.96 -7.78 -86.98
N ASN A 1036 93.54 -9.04 -86.96
CA ASN A 1036 94.27 -10.14 -87.59
C ASN A 1036 94.34 -9.98 -89.12
N LEU A 1037 93.25 -9.58 -89.78
CA LEU A 1037 93.21 -9.31 -91.22
C LEU A 1037 94.04 -8.07 -91.61
N GLU A 1038 94.02 -7.01 -90.80
CA GLU A 1038 94.88 -5.83 -90.96
C GLU A 1038 96.36 -6.20 -90.83
N THR A 1039 96.71 -7.07 -89.87
CA THR A 1039 98.08 -7.58 -89.69
C THR A 1039 98.52 -8.47 -90.86
N LEU A 1040 97.61 -9.29 -91.41
CA LEU A 1040 97.86 -10.07 -92.63
C LEU A 1040 98.03 -9.16 -93.86
N LEU A 1041 97.25 -8.09 -93.99
CA LEU A 1041 97.40 -7.10 -95.06
C LEU A 1041 98.71 -6.32 -94.95
N ALA A 1042 99.10 -5.91 -93.74
CA ALA A 1042 100.39 -5.25 -93.49
C ALA A 1042 101.56 -6.16 -93.86
N THR A 1043 101.57 -7.40 -93.35
CA THR A 1043 102.64 -8.37 -93.67
C THR A 1043 102.60 -8.86 -95.14
N SER A 1044 101.49 -8.71 -95.86
CA SER A 1044 101.44 -8.89 -97.32
C SER A 1044 102.11 -7.72 -98.04
N ARG A 1045 101.81 -6.47 -97.66
CA ARG A 1045 102.42 -5.26 -98.22
C ARG A 1045 103.93 -5.19 -97.96
N ASP A 1046 104.40 -5.62 -96.79
CA ASP A 1046 105.83 -5.71 -96.48
C ASP A 1046 106.54 -6.74 -97.38
N LYS A 1047 105.88 -7.88 -97.67
CA LYS A 1047 106.40 -8.89 -98.61
C LYS A 1047 106.41 -8.37 -100.05
N GLU A 1048 105.36 -7.68 -100.48
CA GLU A 1048 105.31 -7.01 -101.79
C GLU A 1048 106.43 -5.96 -101.93
N PHE A 1049 106.69 -5.19 -100.88
CA PHE A 1049 107.78 -4.22 -100.84
C PHE A 1049 109.17 -4.90 -100.92
N GLN A 1050 109.40 -6.01 -100.20
CA GLN A 1050 110.65 -6.78 -100.34
C GLN A 1050 110.78 -7.47 -101.70
N ASN A 1051 109.68 -7.93 -102.30
CA ASN A 1051 109.67 -8.45 -103.67
C ASN A 1051 110.01 -7.36 -104.70
N HIS A 1052 109.49 -6.14 -104.52
CA HIS A 1052 109.87 -4.99 -105.35
C HIS A 1052 111.33 -4.58 -105.17
N LEU A 1053 111.84 -4.58 -103.93
CA LEU A 1053 113.24 -4.25 -103.65
C LEU A 1053 114.19 -5.27 -104.30
N THR A 1054 113.93 -6.56 -104.12
CA THR A 1054 114.74 -7.64 -104.72
C THR A 1054 114.58 -7.70 -106.25
N SER A 1055 113.42 -7.36 -106.81
CA SER A 1055 113.28 -7.14 -108.26
C SER A 1055 114.16 -5.98 -108.74
N HIS A 1056 114.14 -4.83 -108.06
CA HIS A 1056 114.97 -3.68 -108.41
C HIS A 1056 116.47 -3.98 -108.32
N GLU A 1057 116.91 -4.78 -107.32
CA GLU A 1057 118.27 -5.29 -107.24
C GLU A 1057 118.62 -6.18 -108.44
N LYS A 1058 117.70 -7.07 -108.88
CA LYS A 1058 117.89 -7.92 -110.06
C LYS A 1058 117.88 -7.13 -111.36
N ASP A 1059 117.02 -6.13 -111.51
CA ASP A 1059 117.00 -5.23 -112.66
C ASP A 1059 118.29 -4.39 -112.74
N SER A 1060 118.82 -3.95 -111.60
CA SER A 1060 120.12 -3.27 -111.49
C SER A 1060 121.28 -4.19 -111.88
N GLU A 1061 121.26 -5.46 -111.43
CA GLU A 1061 122.24 -6.49 -111.81
C GLU A 1061 122.17 -6.80 -113.32
N ILE A 1062 120.97 -6.90 -113.89
CA ILE A 1062 120.72 -7.07 -115.33
C ILE A 1062 121.24 -5.85 -116.12
N GLN A 1063 121.03 -4.62 -115.64
CA GLN A 1063 121.56 -3.44 -116.32
C GLN A 1063 123.10 -3.43 -116.31
N LEU A 1064 123.71 -3.76 -115.18
CA LEU A 1064 125.17 -3.86 -115.05
C LEU A 1064 125.76 -5.01 -115.90
N LEU A 1065 124.97 -6.02 -116.26
CA LEU A 1065 125.31 -7.05 -117.25
C LEU A 1065 125.13 -6.56 -118.70
N LYS A 1066 124.08 -5.79 -119.02
CA LYS A 1066 123.89 -5.14 -120.33
C LYS A 1066 125.03 -4.17 -120.66
N ASP A 1067 125.47 -3.38 -119.67
CA ASP A 1067 126.58 -2.42 -119.84
C ASP A 1067 127.93 -3.13 -120.07
N LYS A 1068 128.09 -4.37 -119.55
CA LYS A 1068 129.23 -5.24 -119.89
C LYS A 1068 129.12 -5.83 -121.29
N LEU A 1069 127.91 -6.15 -121.75
CA LEU A 1069 127.66 -6.71 -123.08
C LEU A 1069 127.95 -5.68 -124.19
N THR A 1070 127.41 -4.46 -124.09
CA THR A 1070 127.67 -3.39 -125.06
C THR A 1070 129.16 -3.01 -125.12
N LEU A 1071 129.87 -3.07 -123.99
CA LEU A 1071 131.31 -2.85 -123.90
C LEU A 1071 132.16 -4.03 -124.45
N ALA A 1072 131.54 -5.19 -124.72
CA ALA A 1072 132.13 -6.29 -125.47
C ALA A 1072 131.80 -6.19 -126.98
N GLU A 1073 130.56 -5.85 -127.33
CA GLU A 1073 130.14 -5.62 -128.73
C GLU A 1073 130.95 -4.50 -129.39
N GLY A 1074 131.19 -3.40 -128.66
CA GLY A 1074 132.06 -2.30 -129.10
C GLY A 1074 133.54 -2.67 -129.33
N LYS A 1075 133.98 -3.84 -128.86
CA LYS A 1075 135.34 -4.38 -129.12
C LYS A 1075 135.38 -5.31 -130.33
N LEU A 1076 134.26 -5.91 -130.73
CA LEU A 1076 134.15 -6.79 -131.90
C LEU A 1076 134.13 -6.01 -133.23
N TRP A 1077 133.67 -4.76 -133.22
CA TRP A 1077 133.43 -3.93 -134.41
C TRP A 1077 134.67 -3.36 -135.15
N ARG A 1078 135.89 -3.88 -134.94
CA ARG A 1078 137.13 -3.32 -135.53
C ARG A 1078 138.02 -4.24 -136.38
N TYR A 1079 137.69 -5.52 -136.54
CA TYR A 1079 138.53 -6.46 -137.32
C TYR A 1079 137.76 -7.50 -138.17
N SER A 1080 136.98 -7.04 -139.16
CA SER A 1080 136.79 -7.75 -140.44
C SER A 1080 136.15 -6.82 -141.47
N CYS A 1081 136.39 -7.02 -142.77
CA CYS A 1081 135.80 -6.24 -143.86
C CYS A 1081 135.78 -7.05 -145.17
N GLY A 1082 134.65 -7.05 -145.89
CA GLY A 1082 134.60 -7.46 -147.31
C GLY A 1082 133.57 -8.54 -147.71
N GLY A 1083 132.33 -8.11 -147.95
CA GLY A 1083 131.53 -8.55 -149.12
C GLY A 1083 130.73 -9.87 -149.07
N LEU A 1084 129.41 -9.76 -148.92
CA LEU A 1084 128.41 -10.06 -149.97
C LEU A 1084 127.01 -9.57 -149.54
N GLU A 1085 126.04 -9.56 -150.48
CA GLU A 1085 124.82 -8.73 -150.42
C GLU A 1085 123.49 -9.52 -150.26
N VAL A 1086 122.37 -8.78 -150.26
CA VAL A 1086 120.95 -9.19 -150.31
C VAL A 1086 120.36 -9.64 -148.95
N GLY A 1087 119.20 -9.14 -148.50
CA GLY A 1087 118.27 -8.19 -149.12
C GLY A 1087 117.24 -7.57 -148.15
N GLU A 1088 116.31 -6.78 -148.70
CA GLU A 1088 115.39 -5.89 -147.97
C GLU A 1088 114.16 -6.60 -147.37
N LEU A 1089 113.55 -5.99 -146.34
CA LEU A 1089 112.11 -5.66 -146.39
C LEU A 1089 111.70 -4.66 -145.28
N THR A 1090 110.85 -3.71 -145.64
CA THR A 1090 110.26 -2.70 -144.74
C THR A 1090 108.74 -2.84 -144.73
N VAL A 1091 108.10 -2.85 -143.56
CA VAL A 1091 106.66 -2.58 -143.41
C VAL A 1091 106.41 -1.78 -142.15
N ALA A 1092 105.61 -0.71 -142.28
CA ALA A 1092 105.00 0.00 -141.16
C ALA A 1092 103.50 0.17 -141.47
N VAL A 1093 102.63 -0.18 -140.51
CA VAL A 1093 101.17 0.01 -140.58
C VAL A 1093 100.68 0.39 -139.17
N SER A 1094 99.57 1.14 -139.09
CA SER A 1094 98.97 1.67 -137.86
C SER A 1094 97.52 1.15 -137.67
N ILE A 1095 96.84 1.61 -136.60
CA ILE A 1095 95.41 1.39 -136.28
C ILE A 1095 95.13 -0.02 -135.68
N GLY A 1096 94.31 -0.20 -134.63
CA GLY A 1096 93.70 0.78 -133.71
C GLY A 1096 92.54 0.21 -132.84
N GLN A 1097 92.21 0.95 -131.76
CA GLN A 1097 90.92 1.06 -131.05
C GLN A 1097 90.12 -0.15 -130.44
N GLN A 1098 89.64 0.11 -129.21
CA GLN A 1098 88.33 -0.23 -128.58
C GLN A 1098 88.08 -1.54 -127.78
N LEU A 1099 87.92 -1.33 -126.45
CA LEU A 1099 86.78 -1.67 -125.55
C LEU A 1099 86.41 -3.13 -125.16
N GLY A 1100 85.93 -3.27 -123.90
CA GLY A 1100 85.42 -4.52 -123.28
C GLY A 1100 86.26 -4.91 -122.04
N MET A 1101 86.05 -4.43 -120.81
CA MET A 1101 84.87 -4.55 -119.91
C MET A 1101 84.43 -5.99 -119.63
N GLU A 1102 84.92 -6.59 -118.53
CA GLU A 1102 84.06 -7.26 -117.53
C GLU A 1102 84.81 -7.38 -116.18
N GLU A 1103 84.06 -7.49 -115.08
CA GLU A 1103 84.54 -7.22 -113.72
C GLU A 1103 85.15 -8.44 -113.01
N LYS A 1104 85.97 -8.23 -111.97
CA LYS A 1104 86.56 -9.31 -111.18
C LYS A 1104 86.80 -8.97 -109.70
N TYR A 1105 86.13 -9.76 -108.86
CA TYR A 1105 86.33 -9.99 -107.40
C TYR A 1105 86.05 -8.83 -106.45
#